data_AF-A0A540VFN1-F1
#
_entry.id   AF-A0A540VFN1-F1
#
_cell.length_a   1.000
_cell.length_b   1.000
_cell.length_c   1.000
_cell.angle_alpha   90.00
_cell.angle_beta   90.00
_cell.angle_gamma   90.00
#
_symmetry.space_group_name_H-M   'P 1'
#
loop_
_entity.id
_entity.type
_entity.pdbx_description
1 polymer ?
#
loop_
_entity_poly.entity_id
_entity_poly.type
_entity_poly.pdbx_seq_one_letter_code
_entity_poly.pdbx_strand_id
1 'polypeptide(L)'
;MPYPNKRESEWFEETLMSNQIAVFIDFENVALWAEQEFLDFELTPLMEYLQSRGPVVIKRVYGDWSRFSHYREELMNNSVDLVQIYSVRAGKNRADIRMALDAMETAITRPQIQTFVIVSGDSDFGPLVAKLREYSRYTLGIGPKDVTHPLLVKACDEFVYLESVLGEMHDHELHSPSSADNENARSLLDKALRVHAQRGELPVLAAKLKQTMLLMDSAFNEANFGYSQFKSWLEHNQDLISLYTKDMQLYVAPRDYVVSNDQGLRPWESGPSGNGQHAGINPVIRAAQAQSANNKPSLRLQYKQIFNRLKMTSVDFATRRDVLRDIYRELSERPNERTTDELLEELCMRYEAQGLIRSKTTLRQIWQMGFRQRAFDYGDQVASVHVPVRLADGIDSEADFVKRAESGFVFAVINAGLEIDKHELAAILLNDRDQVDYIQSLLDDLQERGLIVYKDKRYTLPGHSAIPFADEPALQLLRYDIEHVQLPDNLPRTQEKARSLAKTAMLQRSQDFAASARSYLFACRLQWDAVEANEPGASVEDLRWYMASYASVKAGELSQIHRDYANSRPYYLAFFYLVQEDDPLWSRMRGLINPMLSYYWVNAWRELGLTAANPSLSTTTPAEIAVSAATHENQELCKLWFTMTQNLAEVNPGLLRRVANQIRLNRSDSPVHMQVADAIEQMLMV
;
A
#
# COMPACT_ATOMS: atom_id res chain seq x y z
N MET A 1 14.03 48.86 32.56
CA MET A 1 12.97 48.46 31.61
C MET A 1 12.38 47.13 32.07
N PRO A 2 11.06 46.94 31.99
CA PRO A 2 10.36 45.87 32.69
C PRO A 2 10.53 44.52 31.98
N TYR A 3 10.51 43.44 32.77
CA TYR A 3 10.57 42.05 32.34
C TYR A 3 9.48 41.71 31.30
N PRO A 4 9.74 40.86 30.28
CA PRO A 4 8.70 40.36 29.40
C PRO A 4 7.71 39.50 30.20
N ASN A 5 6.45 39.64 29.84
CA ASN A 5 5.28 39.24 30.62
C ASN A 5 5.05 37.72 30.50
N LYS A 6 5.02 37.00 31.63
CA LYS A 6 4.69 35.56 31.74
C LYS A 6 3.39 35.14 31.02
N ARG A 7 2.50 36.10 30.74
CA ARG A 7 1.21 35.89 30.06
C ARG A 7 1.31 35.55 28.57
N GLU A 8 2.35 35.96 27.86
CA GLU A 8 2.46 35.67 26.41
C GLU A 8 2.92 34.23 26.13
N SER A 9 3.75 33.67 27.02
CA SER A 9 4.15 32.26 27.00
C SER A 9 3.00 31.32 27.43
N GLU A 10 2.22 31.73 28.43
CA GLU A 10 1.02 30.98 28.87
C GLU A 10 -0.06 30.97 27.77
N TRP A 11 -0.28 32.10 27.06
CA TRP A 11 -1.24 32.17 25.95
C TRP A 11 -0.86 31.26 24.76
N PHE A 12 0.43 31.10 24.45
CA PHE A 12 0.88 30.26 23.33
C PHE A 12 0.81 28.76 23.64
N GLU A 13 1.13 28.34 24.86
CA GLU A 13 0.96 26.94 25.30
C GLU A 13 -0.53 26.58 25.43
N GLU A 14 -1.37 27.51 25.90
CA GLU A 14 -2.82 27.32 26.03
C GLU A 14 -3.53 27.25 24.65
N THR A 15 -3.00 27.93 23.62
CA THR A 15 -3.54 27.88 22.24
C THR A 15 -3.22 26.57 21.52
N LEU A 16 -2.06 25.95 21.80
CA LEU A 16 -1.66 24.68 21.17
C LEU A 16 -2.31 23.45 21.83
N MET A 17 -2.67 23.52 23.11
CA MET A 17 -3.38 22.43 23.82
C MET A 17 -4.92 22.50 23.72
N SER A 18 -5.50 23.53 23.09
CA SER A 18 -6.96 23.78 23.09
C SER A 18 -7.68 23.62 21.75
N ASN A 19 -6.99 23.26 20.66
CA ASN A 19 -7.63 23.13 19.35
C ASN A 19 -8.38 21.80 19.18
N GLN A 20 -9.62 21.79 19.66
CA GLN A 20 -10.55 20.69 19.40
C GLN A 20 -10.83 20.55 17.90
N ILE A 21 -10.82 19.30 17.46
CA ILE A 21 -10.97 18.91 16.06
C ILE A 21 -12.36 18.30 15.84
N ALA A 22 -13.04 18.75 14.78
CA ALA A 22 -14.21 18.09 14.24
C ALA A 22 -13.90 17.49 12.87
N VAL A 23 -14.24 16.22 12.69
CA VAL A 23 -13.97 15.45 11.48
C VAL A 23 -15.28 15.05 10.82
N PHE A 24 -15.39 15.39 9.54
CA PHE A 24 -16.53 15.08 8.68
C PHE A 24 -16.03 14.30 7.46
N ILE A 25 -16.49 13.07 7.32
CA ILE A 25 -16.01 12.12 6.32
C ILE A 25 -17.13 11.81 5.32
N ASP A 26 -16.87 12.13 4.06
CA ASP A 26 -17.68 11.69 2.94
C ASP A 26 -17.31 10.23 2.61
N PHE A 27 -18.05 9.30 3.22
CA PHE A 27 -17.68 7.89 3.16
C PHE A 27 -17.88 7.31 1.78
N GLU A 28 -18.93 7.70 1.06
CA GLU A 28 -19.18 7.12 -0.25
C GLU A 28 -18.05 7.49 -1.20
N ASN A 29 -17.57 8.73 -1.17
CA ASN A 29 -16.46 9.18 -2.03
C ASN A 29 -15.14 8.48 -1.66
N VAL A 30 -14.82 8.41 -0.37
CA VAL A 30 -13.57 7.81 0.13
C VAL A 30 -13.59 6.28 0.00
N ALA A 31 -14.67 5.62 0.39
CA ALA A 31 -14.81 4.16 0.31
C ALA A 31 -14.94 3.68 -1.13
N LEU A 32 -15.60 4.40 -2.04
CA LEU A 32 -15.61 4.04 -3.46
C LEU A 32 -14.20 4.07 -4.05
N TRP A 33 -13.41 5.10 -3.74
CA TRP A 33 -12.02 5.16 -4.15
C TRP A 33 -11.18 4.06 -3.49
N ALA A 34 -11.33 3.85 -2.18
CA ALA A 34 -10.54 2.88 -1.43
C ALA A 34 -10.94 1.42 -1.73
N GLU A 35 -12.20 1.12 -2.06
CA GLU A 35 -12.62 -0.20 -2.57
C GLU A 35 -12.06 -0.44 -3.98
N GLN A 36 -11.90 0.61 -4.79
CA GLN A 36 -11.27 0.54 -6.12
C GLN A 36 -9.75 0.34 -6.06
N GLU A 37 -9.07 1.05 -5.15
CA GLU A 37 -7.60 1.07 -5.03
C GLU A 37 -7.05 0.08 -3.99
N PHE A 38 -7.78 -0.18 -2.90
CA PHE A 38 -7.28 -0.90 -1.71
C PHE A 38 -8.06 -2.15 -1.28
N LEU A 39 -9.19 -2.47 -1.94
CA LEU A 39 -10.08 -3.62 -1.65
C LEU A 39 -10.70 -3.64 -0.24
N ASP A 40 -10.11 -2.94 0.73
CA ASP A 40 -10.64 -2.63 2.04
C ASP A 40 -10.03 -1.29 2.52
N PHE A 41 -10.82 -0.47 3.21
CA PHE A 41 -10.41 0.84 3.73
C PHE A 41 -10.29 0.80 5.25
N GLU A 42 -9.09 0.59 5.78
CA GLU A 42 -8.85 0.71 7.22
C GLU A 42 -8.88 2.19 7.64
N LEU A 43 -9.89 2.57 8.45
CA LEU A 43 -9.99 3.93 8.99
C LEU A 43 -9.12 4.16 10.22
N THR A 44 -8.66 3.09 10.87
CA THR A 44 -7.89 3.20 12.11
C THR A 44 -6.61 4.06 11.95
N PRO A 45 -5.78 3.90 10.90
CA PRO A 45 -4.62 4.78 10.68
C PRO A 45 -5.00 6.26 10.46
N LEU A 46 -6.11 6.52 9.76
CA LEU A 46 -6.64 7.87 9.59
C LEU A 46 -7.04 8.48 10.94
N MET A 47 -7.69 7.69 11.80
CA MET A 47 -8.09 8.14 13.14
C MET A 47 -6.88 8.39 14.04
N GLU A 48 -5.84 7.55 13.97
CA GLU A 48 -4.58 7.74 14.71
C GLU A 48 -3.85 9.01 14.27
N TYR A 49 -3.75 9.24 12.96
CA TYR A 49 -3.18 10.48 12.41
C TYR A 49 -3.94 11.70 12.91
N LEU A 50 -5.28 11.69 12.87
CA LEU A 50 -6.10 12.80 13.34
C LEU A 50 -5.94 13.05 14.85
N GLN A 51 -5.84 11.99 15.65
CA GLN A 51 -5.59 12.08 17.09
C GLN A 51 -4.20 12.67 17.40
N SER A 52 -3.20 12.37 16.57
CA SER A 52 -1.85 12.96 16.72
C SER A 52 -1.84 14.48 16.51
N ARG A 53 -2.86 15.04 15.87
CA ARG A 53 -2.97 16.47 15.52
C ARG A 53 -3.72 17.28 16.58
N GLY A 54 -4.46 16.62 17.47
CA GLY A 54 -5.20 17.25 18.55
C GLY A 54 -6.40 16.41 19.02
N PRO A 55 -7.10 16.87 20.07
CA PRO A 55 -8.26 16.15 20.60
C PRO A 55 -9.42 16.18 19.60
N VAL A 56 -9.72 15.02 19.01
CA VAL A 56 -10.84 14.83 18.09
C VAL A 56 -12.13 14.62 18.87
N VAL A 57 -12.99 15.63 18.90
CA VAL A 57 -14.21 15.66 19.73
C VAL A 57 -15.49 15.38 18.93
N ILE A 58 -15.43 15.48 17.60
CA ILE A 58 -16.51 15.08 16.70
C ILE A 58 -15.89 14.22 15.61
N LYS A 59 -16.45 13.03 15.41
CA LYS A 59 -16.10 12.12 14.32
C LYS A 59 -17.42 11.69 13.67
N ARG A 60 -17.73 12.23 12.50
CA ARG A 60 -18.95 11.88 11.77
C ARG A 60 -18.62 11.39 10.39
N VAL A 61 -19.27 10.30 10.00
CA VAL A 61 -19.11 9.70 8.69
C VAL A 61 -20.48 9.62 8.02
N TYR A 62 -20.54 10.01 6.76
CA TYR A 62 -21.77 10.14 5.99
C TYR A 62 -21.78 9.11 4.86
N GLY A 63 -22.77 8.22 4.85
CA GLY A 63 -22.90 7.22 3.79
C GLY A 63 -24.15 6.36 3.91
N ASP A 64 -24.41 5.56 2.88
CA ASP A 64 -25.45 4.54 2.94
C ASP A 64 -24.93 3.29 3.66
N TRP A 65 -25.15 3.20 4.97
CA TRP A 65 -24.67 2.07 5.77
C TRP A 65 -25.34 0.75 5.42
N SER A 66 -26.43 0.75 4.64
CA SER A 66 -26.99 -0.49 4.09
C SER A 66 -26.04 -1.11 3.05
N ARG A 67 -25.27 -0.28 2.35
CA ARG A 67 -24.26 -0.68 1.37
C ARG A 67 -22.90 -0.97 2.03
N PHE A 68 -22.49 -0.14 2.98
CA PHE A 68 -21.18 -0.22 3.62
C PHE A 68 -21.23 -0.90 5.00
N SER A 69 -21.95 -2.02 5.11
CA SER A 69 -22.22 -2.68 6.39
C SER A 69 -20.98 -3.27 7.06
N HIS A 70 -19.98 -3.71 6.29
CA HIS A 70 -18.75 -4.35 6.79
C HIS A 70 -17.82 -3.38 7.54
N TYR A 71 -17.85 -2.08 7.22
CA TYR A 71 -17.06 -1.06 7.89
C TYR A 71 -17.63 -0.61 9.25
N ARG A 72 -18.87 -1.03 9.58
CA ARG A 72 -19.56 -0.54 10.78
C ARG A 72 -18.81 -0.89 12.07
N GLU A 73 -18.29 -2.10 12.16
CA GLU A 73 -17.60 -2.57 13.37
C GLU A 73 -16.32 -1.76 13.62
N GLU A 74 -15.48 -1.58 12.60
CA GLU A 74 -14.26 -0.77 12.71
C GLU A 74 -14.56 0.70 13.07
N LEU A 75 -15.56 1.30 12.42
CA LEU A 75 -15.96 2.68 12.67
C LEU A 75 -16.52 2.86 14.09
N MET A 76 -17.33 1.90 14.57
CA MET A 76 -17.84 1.91 15.94
C MET A 76 -16.71 1.74 16.96
N ASN A 77 -15.73 0.86 16.70
CA ASN A 77 -14.56 0.67 17.54
C ASN A 77 -13.71 1.95 17.66
N ASN A 78 -13.70 2.78 16.60
CA ASN A 78 -13.07 4.09 16.60
C ASN A 78 -13.91 5.24 17.21
N SER A 79 -15.09 4.90 17.78
CA SER A 79 -16.07 5.85 18.33
C SER A 79 -16.53 6.89 17.31
N VAL A 80 -16.85 6.44 16.10
CA VAL A 80 -17.28 7.30 14.99
C VAL A 80 -18.80 7.25 14.83
N ASP A 81 -19.43 8.43 14.75
CA ASP A 81 -20.86 8.57 14.54
C ASP A 81 -21.21 8.26 13.07
N LEU A 82 -21.98 7.20 12.87
CA LEU A 82 -22.48 6.76 11.56
C LEU A 82 -23.76 7.53 11.18
N VAL A 83 -23.66 8.46 10.23
CA VAL A 83 -24.82 9.22 9.72
C VAL A 83 -25.38 8.52 8.48
N GLN A 84 -26.55 7.91 8.60
CA GLN A 84 -27.21 7.21 7.50
C GLN A 84 -27.77 8.19 6.45
N ILE A 85 -27.35 8.01 5.19
CA ILE A 85 -27.87 8.72 4.03
C ILE A 85 -28.46 7.69 3.04
N TYR A 86 -29.78 7.66 2.85
CA TYR A 86 -30.42 6.69 1.95
C TYR A 86 -30.22 7.07 0.47
N SER A 87 -29.63 6.16 -0.31
CA SER A 87 -29.34 6.31 -1.75
C SER A 87 -30.57 6.07 -2.65
N VAL A 88 -31.62 6.89 -2.52
CA VAL A 88 -32.90 6.63 -3.22
C VAL A 88 -32.83 6.72 -4.77
N ARG A 89 -31.81 7.35 -5.38
CA ARG A 89 -31.49 7.37 -6.84
C ARG A 89 -30.04 7.84 -7.05
N ALA A 90 -29.35 7.32 -8.08
CA ALA A 90 -28.02 7.78 -8.50
C ALA A 90 -28.03 9.28 -8.89
N GLY A 91 -27.09 10.07 -8.36
CA GLY A 91 -26.85 11.46 -8.75
C GLY A 91 -27.48 12.56 -7.88
N LYS A 92 -27.54 12.41 -6.54
CA LYS A 92 -27.97 13.51 -5.66
C LYS A 92 -27.01 13.71 -4.48
N ASN A 93 -26.42 14.91 -4.39
CA ASN A 93 -25.53 15.49 -3.36
C ASN A 93 -26.13 15.54 -1.93
N ARG A 94 -26.85 14.51 -1.48
CA ARG A 94 -27.51 14.50 -0.16
C ARG A 94 -26.51 14.33 0.97
N ALA A 95 -25.50 13.50 0.78
CA ALA A 95 -24.40 13.35 1.73
C ALA A 95 -23.69 14.70 1.88
N ASP A 96 -23.29 15.32 0.77
CA ASP A 96 -22.57 16.60 0.75
C ASP A 96 -23.37 17.73 1.41
N ILE A 97 -24.66 17.87 1.06
CA ILE A 97 -25.54 18.88 1.67
C ILE A 97 -25.68 18.62 3.18
N ARG A 98 -25.91 17.37 3.59
CA ARG A 98 -26.08 17.05 5.00
C ARG A 98 -24.80 17.29 5.80
N MET A 99 -23.68 16.85 5.26
CA MET A 99 -22.36 17.06 5.84
C MET A 99 -22.03 18.55 5.96
N ALA A 100 -22.30 19.35 4.93
CA ALA A 100 -22.10 20.79 4.97
C ALA A 100 -22.97 21.49 6.03
N LEU A 101 -24.24 21.09 6.16
CA LEU A 101 -25.13 21.62 7.20
C LEU A 101 -24.62 21.28 8.60
N ASP A 102 -24.26 20.03 8.85
CA ASP A 102 -23.75 19.58 10.14
C ASP A 102 -22.41 20.26 10.51
N ALA A 103 -21.53 20.47 9.53
CA ALA A 103 -20.26 21.19 9.71
C ALA A 103 -20.49 22.66 10.04
N MET A 104 -21.38 23.33 9.32
CA MET A 104 -21.74 24.74 9.60
C MET A 104 -22.47 24.90 10.94
N GLU A 105 -23.40 24.00 11.29
CA GLU A 105 -24.05 23.99 12.60
C GLU A 105 -23.00 23.82 13.70
N THR A 106 -22.04 22.92 13.52
CA THR A 106 -20.94 22.71 14.46
C THR A 106 -20.10 23.98 14.61
N ALA A 107 -19.75 24.65 13.51
CA ALA A 107 -18.97 25.89 13.54
C ALA A 107 -19.68 27.04 14.28
N ILE A 108 -21.01 27.08 14.24
CA ILE A 108 -21.85 28.09 14.90
C ILE A 108 -22.10 27.75 16.37
N THR A 109 -22.43 26.49 16.67
CA THR A 109 -22.89 26.06 18.00
C THR A 109 -21.76 25.67 18.94
N ARG A 110 -20.58 25.32 18.41
CA ARG A 110 -19.42 24.84 19.19
C ARG A 110 -18.20 25.72 18.92
N PRO A 111 -18.16 26.94 19.49
CA PRO A 111 -17.09 27.90 19.21
C PRO A 111 -15.69 27.42 19.60
N GLN A 112 -15.59 26.48 20.55
CA GLN A 112 -14.35 25.85 20.99
C GLN A 112 -13.70 24.95 19.93
N ILE A 113 -14.45 24.51 18.91
CA ILE A 113 -13.90 23.71 17.81
C ILE A 113 -13.32 24.69 16.79
N GLN A 114 -12.00 24.70 16.68
CA GLN A 114 -11.28 25.63 15.81
C GLN A 114 -10.74 24.95 14.55
N THR A 115 -10.63 23.62 14.54
CA THR A 115 -10.14 22.84 13.40
C THR A 115 -11.24 21.96 12.83
N PHE A 116 -11.49 22.12 11.53
CA PHE A 116 -12.46 21.35 10.78
C PHE A 116 -11.73 20.51 9.74
N VAL A 117 -11.90 19.20 9.83
CA VAL A 117 -11.32 18.23 8.90
C VAL A 117 -12.41 17.77 7.96
N ILE A 118 -12.19 17.96 6.67
CA ILE A 118 -13.07 17.51 5.60
C ILE A 118 -12.35 16.37 4.88
N VAL A 119 -12.86 15.16 5.03
CA VAL A 119 -12.30 13.98 4.35
C VAL A 119 -13.13 13.70 3.09
N SER A 120 -12.67 14.19 1.94
CA SER A 120 -13.27 13.99 0.61
C SER A 120 -12.31 14.47 -0.48
N GLY A 121 -12.44 13.94 -1.70
CA GLY A 121 -11.79 14.45 -2.91
C GLY A 121 -12.63 15.46 -3.71
N ASP A 122 -13.90 15.66 -3.35
CA ASP A 122 -14.87 16.41 -4.17
C ASP A 122 -14.74 17.94 -4.05
N SER A 123 -14.59 18.62 -5.19
CA SER A 123 -14.56 20.08 -5.26
C SER A 123 -15.86 20.77 -4.80
N ASP A 124 -16.98 20.05 -4.75
CA ASP A 124 -18.26 20.60 -4.28
C ASP A 124 -18.23 21.03 -2.81
N PHE A 125 -17.24 20.59 -2.03
CA PHE A 125 -17.00 21.08 -0.67
C PHE A 125 -16.25 22.42 -0.60
N GLY A 126 -15.76 22.97 -1.71
CA GLY A 126 -15.05 24.25 -1.75
C GLY A 126 -15.82 25.42 -1.10
N PRO A 127 -17.12 25.62 -1.37
CA PRO A 127 -17.94 26.63 -0.69
C PRO A 127 -18.06 26.44 0.82
N LEU A 128 -18.13 25.18 1.30
CA LEU A 128 -18.14 24.88 2.74
C LEU A 128 -16.83 25.30 3.38
N VAL A 129 -15.70 24.92 2.78
CA VAL A 129 -14.35 25.29 3.25
C VAL A 129 -14.20 26.80 3.29
N ALA A 130 -14.59 27.51 2.23
CA ALA A 130 -14.58 28.97 2.20
C ALA A 130 -15.41 29.58 3.34
N LYS A 131 -16.60 29.02 3.62
CA LYS A 131 -17.45 29.52 4.70
C LYS A 131 -16.87 29.25 6.08
N LEU A 132 -16.30 28.07 6.33
CA LEU A 132 -15.61 27.77 7.58
C LEU A 132 -14.46 28.76 7.84
N ARG A 133 -13.73 29.15 6.79
CA ARG A 133 -12.66 30.16 6.87
C ARG A 133 -13.21 31.56 7.15
N GLU A 134 -14.36 31.95 6.59
CA GLU A 134 -15.05 33.18 6.97
C GLU A 134 -15.38 33.22 8.47
N TYR A 135 -15.65 32.06 9.08
CA TYR A 135 -15.85 31.89 10.53
C TYR A 135 -14.54 31.74 11.32
N SER A 136 -13.39 32.05 10.71
CA SER A 136 -12.04 31.94 11.30
C SER A 136 -11.71 30.53 11.80
N ARG A 137 -12.21 29.50 11.12
CA ARG A 137 -11.87 28.10 11.39
C ARG A 137 -10.69 27.66 10.53
N TYR A 138 -9.80 26.88 11.11
CA TYR A 138 -8.74 26.19 10.39
C TYR A 138 -9.32 25.01 9.63
N THR A 139 -9.05 24.92 8.33
CA THR A 139 -9.60 23.89 7.44
C THR A 139 -8.51 22.93 6.96
N LEU A 140 -8.65 21.66 7.34
CA LEU A 140 -7.78 20.57 6.92
C LEU A 140 -8.54 19.67 5.93
N GLY A 141 -8.12 19.66 4.68
CA GLY A 141 -8.62 18.70 3.70
C GLY A 141 -7.84 17.40 3.78
N ILE A 142 -8.53 16.27 3.71
CA ILE A 142 -7.90 14.96 3.52
C ILE A 142 -8.61 14.28 2.36
N GLY A 143 -7.86 13.79 1.38
CA GLY A 143 -8.48 13.10 0.26
C GLY A 143 -7.45 12.34 -0.57
N PRO A 144 -7.91 11.42 -1.41
CA PRO A 144 -7.00 10.61 -2.18
C PRO A 144 -6.43 11.38 -3.38
N LYS A 145 -5.13 11.23 -3.63
CA LYS A 145 -4.37 12.10 -4.55
C LYS A 145 -4.93 12.08 -5.97
N ASP A 146 -5.30 10.90 -6.47
CA ASP A 146 -5.70 10.72 -7.87
C ASP A 146 -7.13 11.20 -8.17
N VAL A 147 -7.99 11.27 -7.16
CA VAL A 147 -9.40 11.68 -7.32
C VAL A 147 -9.70 13.06 -6.72
N THR A 148 -8.76 13.63 -5.96
CA THR A 148 -8.92 14.96 -5.36
C THR A 148 -8.79 16.05 -6.40
N HIS A 149 -9.83 16.88 -6.52
CA HIS A 149 -9.79 18.02 -7.43
C HIS A 149 -8.87 19.15 -6.89
N PRO A 150 -7.96 19.74 -7.70
CA PRO A 150 -7.04 20.80 -7.25
C PRO A 150 -7.69 22.05 -6.66
N LEU A 151 -8.96 22.31 -6.99
CA LEU A 151 -9.72 23.42 -6.40
C LEU A 151 -10.01 23.19 -4.91
N LEU A 152 -10.29 21.96 -4.49
CA LEU A 152 -10.51 21.64 -3.08
C LEU A 152 -9.21 21.84 -2.30
N VAL A 153 -8.10 21.33 -2.84
CA VAL A 153 -6.75 21.49 -2.26
C VAL A 153 -6.45 22.96 -1.98
N LYS A 154 -6.69 23.84 -2.96
CA LYS A 154 -6.45 25.29 -2.84
C LYS A 154 -7.44 26.01 -1.92
N ALA A 155 -8.62 25.42 -1.68
CA ALA A 155 -9.63 26.02 -0.80
C ALA A 155 -9.24 25.86 0.68
N CYS A 156 -8.62 24.73 1.04
CA CYS A 156 -8.20 24.39 2.40
C CYS A 156 -6.99 25.23 2.87
N ASP A 157 -6.84 25.40 4.18
CA ASP A 157 -5.63 25.98 4.77
C ASP A 157 -4.46 24.99 4.74
N GLU A 158 -4.75 23.69 4.85
CA GLU A 158 -3.81 22.59 4.65
C GLU A 158 -4.54 21.41 4.02
N PHE A 159 -3.86 20.70 3.10
CA PHE A 159 -4.39 19.49 2.50
C PHE A 159 -3.41 18.33 2.67
N VAL A 160 -3.92 17.15 3.05
CA VAL A 160 -3.15 15.92 3.26
C VAL A 160 -3.68 14.84 2.34
N TYR A 161 -2.79 14.15 1.64
CA TYR A 161 -3.20 13.02 0.82
C TYR A 161 -3.45 11.79 1.69
N LEU A 162 -4.54 11.08 1.42
CA LEU A 162 -4.99 9.95 2.23
C LEU A 162 -3.96 8.81 2.22
N GLU A 163 -3.27 8.59 1.10
CA GLU A 163 -2.20 7.62 0.91
C GLU A 163 -1.02 7.87 1.89
N SER A 164 -0.69 9.14 2.14
CA SER A 164 0.35 9.53 3.09
C SER A 164 -0.06 9.23 4.54
N VAL A 165 -1.36 9.21 4.83
CA VAL A 165 -1.92 8.98 6.17
C VAL A 165 -2.03 7.48 6.48
N LEU A 166 -2.43 6.68 5.50
CA LEU A 166 -2.60 5.23 5.67
C LEU A 166 -1.27 4.47 5.79
N GLY A 167 -0.13 5.15 5.65
CA GLY A 167 1.18 4.50 5.56
C GLY A 167 1.34 3.66 4.28
N GLU A 168 0.44 3.86 3.31
CA GLU A 168 0.37 3.17 2.02
C GLU A 168 0.93 4.02 0.88
N MET A 169 1.90 4.90 1.17
CA MET A 169 2.93 5.16 0.18
C MET A 169 3.61 3.82 -0.11
N HIS A 170 3.07 3.10 -1.10
CA HIS A 170 3.71 1.97 -1.71
C HIS A 170 5.17 2.35 -1.95
N ASP A 171 6.10 1.55 -1.42
CA ASP A 171 7.54 1.64 -1.71
C ASP A 171 7.84 1.51 -3.23
N HIS A 172 6.82 1.33 -4.07
CA HIS A 172 6.91 1.44 -5.52
C HIS A 172 6.80 2.88 -6.09
N GLU A 173 6.57 3.89 -5.24
CA GLU A 173 6.95 5.30 -5.46
C GLU A 173 8.13 5.75 -4.57
N LEU A 174 8.81 4.84 -3.85
CA LEU A 174 10.02 5.16 -3.09
C LEU A 174 11.29 4.91 -3.91
N HIS A 175 11.44 5.71 -4.96
CA HIS A 175 12.64 6.53 -4.99
C HIS A 175 12.17 7.93 -4.69
N SER A 176 12.76 8.52 -3.64
CA SER A 176 12.81 9.94 -3.29
C SER A 176 11.74 10.83 -3.94
N PRO A 177 10.95 11.64 -3.17
CA PRO A 177 10.04 12.64 -3.76
C PRO A 177 10.73 13.25 -4.98
N SER A 178 10.07 13.20 -6.16
CA SER A 178 10.75 13.44 -7.43
C SER A 178 11.68 14.63 -7.26
N SER A 179 12.89 14.62 -7.84
CA SER A 179 13.81 15.75 -7.64
C SER A 179 13.08 17.08 -7.84
N ALA A 180 12.11 17.12 -8.77
CA ALA A 180 11.17 18.21 -8.98
C ALA A 180 10.24 18.54 -7.78
N ASP A 181 9.57 17.59 -7.12
CA ASP A 181 8.67 17.87 -5.98
C ASP A 181 9.41 18.33 -4.73
N ASN A 182 10.55 17.69 -4.43
CA ASN A 182 11.42 18.15 -3.35
C ASN A 182 12.03 19.51 -3.67
N GLU A 183 12.40 19.76 -4.93
CA GLU A 183 12.93 21.05 -5.39
C GLU A 183 11.84 22.13 -5.44
N ASN A 184 10.58 21.78 -5.71
CA ASN A 184 9.43 22.66 -5.56
C ASN A 184 9.21 23.04 -4.10
N ALA A 185 9.25 22.07 -3.17
CA ALA A 185 9.15 22.32 -1.74
C ALA A 185 10.32 23.16 -1.19
N ARG A 186 11.55 22.90 -1.66
CA ARG A 186 12.74 23.70 -1.36
C ARG A 186 12.66 25.11 -1.97
N SER A 187 12.10 25.25 -3.17
CA SER A 187 11.80 26.55 -3.80
C SER A 187 10.74 27.32 -3.02
N LEU A 188 9.72 26.63 -2.51
CA LEU A 188 8.68 27.19 -1.65
C LEU A 188 9.29 27.71 -0.34
N LEU A 189 10.19 26.95 0.29
CA LEU A 189 10.94 27.37 1.47
C LEU A 189 11.78 28.64 1.20
N ASP A 190 12.53 28.69 0.09
CA ASP A 190 13.31 29.87 -0.30
C ASP A 190 12.41 31.10 -0.52
N LYS A 191 11.28 30.93 -1.23
CA LYS A 191 10.30 32.00 -1.46
C LYS A 191 9.70 32.51 -0.15
N ALA A 192 9.31 31.61 0.76
CA ALA A 192 8.76 31.98 2.06
C ALA A 192 9.79 32.75 2.91
N LEU A 193 11.05 32.31 2.91
CA LEU A 193 12.15 33.02 3.58
C LEU A 193 12.40 34.41 2.99
N ARG A 194 12.35 34.57 1.66
CA ARG A 194 12.47 35.88 1.00
C ARG A 194 11.36 36.84 1.41
N VAL A 195 10.12 36.34 1.57
CA VAL A 195 8.99 37.18 2.04
C VAL A 195 9.25 37.67 3.47
N HIS A 196 9.74 36.82 4.37
CA HIS A 196 10.11 37.26 5.72
C HIS A 196 11.34 38.19 5.73
N ALA A 197 12.30 37.97 4.83
CA ALA A 197 13.46 38.85 4.66
C ALA A 197 13.05 40.28 4.28
N GLN A 198 12.14 40.42 3.31
CA GLN A 198 11.61 41.73 2.88
C GLN A 198 10.86 42.47 3.99
N ARG A 199 10.28 41.73 4.94
CA ARG A 199 9.59 42.28 6.12
C ARG A 199 10.54 42.56 7.29
N GLY A 200 11.82 42.23 7.18
CA GLY A 200 12.80 42.36 8.26
C GLY A 200 12.54 41.40 9.44
N GLU A 201 11.88 40.28 9.19
CA GLU A 201 11.45 39.31 10.23
C GLU A 201 12.38 38.09 10.35
N LEU A 202 13.62 38.19 9.85
CA LEU A 202 14.61 37.13 9.97
C LEU A 202 15.43 37.28 11.27
N PRO A 203 15.76 36.17 11.94
CA PRO A 203 15.29 34.80 11.68
C PRO A 203 13.82 34.63 12.09
N VAL A 204 13.07 33.85 11.31
CA VAL A 204 11.63 33.67 11.49
C VAL A 204 11.32 32.39 12.29
N LEU A 205 10.30 32.43 13.14
CA LEU A 205 9.81 31.24 13.85
C LEU A 205 9.40 30.14 12.85
N ALA A 206 9.84 28.89 13.05
CA ALA A 206 9.56 27.77 12.16
C ALA A 206 8.05 27.55 11.94
N ALA A 207 7.23 27.72 12.97
CA ALA A 207 5.76 27.65 12.85
C ALA A 207 5.20 28.75 11.92
N LYS A 208 5.69 29.99 12.04
CA LYS A 208 5.28 31.13 11.19
C LYS A 208 5.76 30.94 9.74
N LEU A 209 6.93 30.34 9.56
CA LEU A 209 7.46 29.97 8.25
C LEU A 209 6.59 28.89 7.60
N LYS A 210 6.22 27.83 8.35
CA LYS A 210 5.32 26.78 7.86
C LYS A 210 3.97 27.36 7.44
N GLN A 211 3.37 28.24 8.24
CA GLN A 211 2.12 28.92 7.88
C GLN A 211 2.26 29.72 6.58
N THR A 212 3.40 30.41 6.38
CA THR A 212 3.66 31.16 5.15
C THR A 212 3.82 30.23 3.94
N MET A 213 4.47 29.07 4.10
CA MET A 213 4.55 28.05 3.05
C MET A 213 3.18 27.49 2.69
N LEU A 214 2.34 27.15 3.69
CA LEU A 214 0.97 26.67 3.47
C LEU A 214 0.07 27.72 2.80
N LEU A 215 0.24 29.01 3.14
CA LEU A 215 -0.47 30.10 2.46
C LEU A 215 -0.08 30.25 0.99
N MET A 216 1.16 29.88 0.63
CA MET A 216 1.65 29.90 -0.75
C MET A 216 1.24 28.64 -1.51
N ASP A 217 1.29 27.48 -0.85
CA ASP A 217 0.91 26.17 -1.38
C ASP A 217 0.35 25.29 -0.27
N SER A 218 -0.97 25.11 -0.27
CA SER A 218 -1.70 24.32 0.73
C SER A 218 -1.47 22.81 0.62
N ALA A 219 -0.88 22.33 -0.49
CA ALA A 219 -0.53 20.93 -0.69
C ALA A 219 0.82 20.58 -0.03
N PHE A 220 1.58 21.55 0.46
CA PHE A 220 2.84 21.30 1.15
C PHE A 220 2.59 20.54 2.45
N ASN A 221 3.16 19.33 2.55
CA ASN A 221 3.16 18.55 3.78
C ASN A 221 4.47 17.75 3.90
N GLU A 222 5.18 17.92 5.01
CA GLU A 222 6.40 17.17 5.33
C GLU A 222 6.25 15.63 5.26
N ALA A 223 5.05 15.10 5.54
CA ALA A 223 4.76 13.67 5.48
C ALA A 223 4.84 13.13 4.04
N ASN A 224 4.51 13.95 3.04
CA ASN A 224 4.66 13.60 1.62
C ASN A 224 6.14 13.37 1.22
N PHE A 225 7.08 13.82 2.06
CA PHE A 225 8.51 13.63 1.87
C PHE A 225 9.09 12.63 2.89
N GLY A 226 8.25 11.92 3.65
CA GLY A 226 8.66 10.90 4.62
C GLY A 226 9.03 11.42 6.01
N TYR A 227 8.68 12.67 6.34
CA TYR A 227 8.99 13.25 7.65
C TYR A 227 7.73 13.37 8.52
N SER A 228 7.81 12.87 9.75
CA SER A 228 6.72 12.93 10.73
C SER A 228 6.46 14.35 11.27
N GLN A 229 7.42 15.26 11.15
CA GLN A 229 7.33 16.64 11.65
C GLN A 229 8.08 17.62 10.74
N PHE A 230 7.54 18.83 10.58
CA PHE A 230 8.18 19.92 9.82
C PHE A 230 9.60 20.21 10.29
N LYS A 231 9.86 20.09 11.60
CA LYS A 231 11.20 20.21 12.19
C LYS A 231 12.18 19.23 11.54
N SER A 232 11.81 17.95 11.44
CA SER A 232 12.66 16.91 10.84
C SER A 232 12.98 17.19 9.37
N TRP A 233 12.01 17.76 8.63
CA TRP A 233 12.21 18.20 7.25
C TRP A 233 13.18 19.40 7.16
N LEU A 234 13.06 20.40 8.05
CA LEU A 234 13.99 21.53 8.12
C LEU A 234 15.41 21.09 8.45
N GLU A 235 15.58 20.15 9.38
CA GLU A 235 16.90 19.61 9.76
C GLU A 235 17.62 18.95 8.58
N HIS A 236 16.89 18.35 7.64
CA HIS A 236 17.44 17.75 6.42
C HIS A 236 17.74 18.76 5.32
N ASN A 237 17.21 19.99 5.40
CA ASN A 237 17.40 21.07 4.41
C ASN A 237 18.33 22.19 4.91
N GLN A 238 19.20 21.91 5.89
CA GLN A 238 20.22 22.83 6.41
C GLN A 238 21.27 23.27 5.37
N ASP A 239 21.25 22.67 4.19
CA ASP A 239 22.06 23.14 3.09
C ASP A 239 21.56 24.48 2.50
N LEU A 240 20.28 24.81 2.70
CA LEU A 240 19.66 26.08 2.29
C LEU A 240 19.44 27.07 3.44
N ILE A 241 19.35 26.58 4.68
CA ILE A 241 18.93 27.36 5.85
C ILE A 241 19.88 27.21 7.04
N SER A 242 19.85 28.19 7.92
CA SER A 242 20.45 28.14 9.25
C SER A 242 19.35 28.03 10.30
N LEU A 243 19.49 27.08 11.23
CA LEU A 243 18.55 26.85 12.31
C LEU A 243 19.09 27.45 13.62
N TYR A 244 18.20 28.11 14.36
CA TYR A 244 18.48 28.72 15.65
C TYR A 244 17.44 28.31 16.67
N THR A 245 17.80 28.32 17.94
CA THR A 245 16.89 28.10 19.06
C THR A 245 16.93 29.29 20.01
N LYS A 246 15.75 29.70 20.44
CA LYS A 246 15.53 30.73 21.47
C LYS A 246 14.26 30.37 22.22
N ASP A 247 14.32 30.36 23.55
CA ASP A 247 13.16 30.07 24.42
C ASP A 247 12.43 28.76 24.05
N MET A 248 13.19 27.69 23.78
CA MET A 248 12.70 26.37 23.31
C MET A 248 11.97 26.37 21.96
N GLN A 249 11.92 27.50 21.27
CA GLN A 249 11.33 27.64 19.95
C GLN A 249 12.40 27.57 18.85
N LEU A 250 12.02 27.00 17.70
CA LEU A 250 12.88 26.86 16.53
C LEU A 250 12.71 28.07 15.60
N TYR A 251 13.82 28.70 15.26
CA TYR A 251 13.91 29.83 14.34
C TYR A 251 14.74 29.44 13.10
N VAL A 252 14.39 30.01 11.95
CA VAL A 252 14.95 29.67 10.64
C VAL A 252 15.40 30.94 9.93
N ALA A 253 16.57 30.91 9.31
CA ALA A 253 17.05 31.97 8.43
C ALA A 253 17.70 31.40 7.17
N PRO A 254 17.90 32.21 6.12
CA PRO A 254 18.81 31.88 5.02
C PRO A 254 20.20 31.50 5.55
N ARG A 255 20.89 30.61 4.84
CA ARG A 255 22.19 30.09 5.26
C ARG A 255 23.27 31.17 5.45
N ASP A 256 23.19 32.26 4.68
CA ASP A 256 24.08 33.42 4.71
C ASP A 256 23.68 34.47 5.76
N TYR A 257 22.62 34.25 6.53
CA TYR A 257 22.18 35.18 7.56
C TYR A 257 23.18 35.28 8.72
N VAL A 258 23.63 36.50 9.01
CA VAL A 258 24.51 36.81 10.13
C VAL A 258 23.69 37.20 11.35
N VAL A 259 23.85 36.44 12.44
CA VAL A 259 23.18 36.75 13.71
C VAL A 259 23.78 38.00 14.33
N SER A 260 22.95 39.00 14.61
CA SER A 260 23.32 40.13 15.46
C SER A 260 23.40 39.67 16.92
N ASN A 261 24.51 39.96 17.60
CA ASN A 261 24.80 39.53 18.99
C ASN A 261 23.73 39.89 20.04
N ASP A 262 22.78 40.78 19.72
CA ASP A 262 21.72 41.26 20.62
C ASP A 262 20.43 40.40 20.62
N GLN A 263 20.33 39.34 19.80
CA GLN A 263 19.06 38.62 19.60
C GLN A 263 18.81 37.42 20.53
N GLY A 264 19.81 36.99 21.33
CA GLY A 264 19.68 35.87 22.28
C GLY A 264 19.47 34.49 21.62
N LEU A 265 19.73 34.38 20.32
CA LEU A 265 19.60 33.15 19.53
C LEU A 265 20.84 32.27 19.68
N ARG A 266 20.63 30.98 19.90
CA ARG A 266 21.71 29.98 19.89
C ARG A 266 21.63 29.17 18.59
N PRO A 267 22.75 28.85 17.93
CA PRO A 267 22.74 27.90 16.82
C PRO A 267 22.11 26.57 17.25
N TRP A 268 21.31 25.97 16.38
CA TRP A 268 20.76 24.64 16.61
C TRP A 268 21.88 23.59 16.52
N GLU A 269 22.25 22.99 17.64
CA GLU A 269 23.15 21.84 17.67
C GLU A 269 22.32 20.56 17.58
N SER A 270 22.53 19.78 16.51
CA SER A 270 21.91 18.47 16.33
C SER A 270 22.24 17.58 17.54
N GLY A 271 21.22 17.14 18.28
CA GLY A 271 21.40 16.21 19.40
C GLY A 271 22.07 14.89 18.96
N PRO A 272 22.76 14.18 19.87
CA PRO A 272 23.55 13.00 19.51
C PRO A 272 22.67 11.84 19.06
N SER A 273 22.73 11.52 17.77
CA SER A 273 22.70 10.11 17.33
C SER A 273 24.09 9.55 17.60
N GLY A 274 24.19 8.46 18.37
CA GLY A 274 25.43 8.03 19.01
C GLY A 274 26.67 7.81 18.11
N ASN A 275 27.83 7.97 18.78
CA ASN A 275 29.22 7.65 18.42
C ASN A 275 30.09 8.73 17.73
N GLY A 276 30.62 9.66 18.56
CA GLY A 276 32.05 9.70 18.94
C GLY A 276 33.12 10.17 17.93
N GLN A 277 33.60 11.42 18.14
CA GLN A 277 34.97 11.95 17.93
C GLN A 277 35.49 12.04 16.47
N HIS A 278 36.06 13.13 15.92
CA HIS A 278 36.64 14.36 16.44
C HIS A 278 36.73 15.44 15.31
N ALA A 279 36.78 16.72 15.69
CA ALA A 279 36.92 17.88 14.82
C ALA A 279 38.31 18.00 14.13
N GLY A 280 38.32 18.56 12.92
CA GLY A 280 39.53 19.06 12.22
C GLY A 280 39.20 19.60 10.82
N ILE A 281 39.40 20.89 10.60
CA ILE A 281 39.09 21.64 9.37
C ILE A 281 40.24 21.53 8.34
N ASN A 282 39.88 21.52 7.03
CA ASN A 282 40.66 21.71 5.78
C ASN A 282 41.32 20.48 5.10
N PRO A 283 41.56 20.50 3.77
CA PRO A 283 40.72 20.87 2.63
C PRO A 283 40.84 19.80 1.52
N VAL A 284 39.95 18.79 1.48
CA VAL A 284 40.00 17.72 0.44
C VAL A 284 38.68 17.61 -0.36
N ILE A 285 37.70 18.48 -0.08
CA ILE A 285 36.34 18.37 -0.65
C ILE A 285 36.28 18.65 -2.17
N ARG A 286 37.36 19.18 -2.78
CA ARG A 286 37.43 19.29 -4.26
C ARG A 286 37.86 18.01 -4.99
N ALA A 287 38.33 16.98 -4.29
CA ALA A 287 38.65 15.68 -4.90
C ALA A 287 37.50 14.66 -4.79
N ALA A 288 36.56 14.86 -3.87
CA ALA A 288 35.47 13.91 -3.59
C ALA A 288 34.25 14.02 -4.53
N GLN A 289 34.17 15.07 -5.36
CA GLN A 289 33.08 15.24 -6.34
C GLN A 289 33.31 14.48 -7.66
N ALA A 290 34.44 13.78 -7.81
CA ALA A 290 34.73 12.94 -8.98
C ALA A 290 34.51 11.43 -8.74
N GLN A 291 34.03 11.02 -7.56
CA GLN A 291 33.90 9.60 -7.16
C GLN A 291 32.51 9.18 -6.66
N SER A 292 31.44 9.91 -6.98
CA SER A 292 30.06 9.47 -6.66
C SER A 292 29.39 8.65 -7.78
N ALA A 293 30.17 7.95 -8.60
CA ALA A 293 29.67 6.91 -9.49
C ALA A 293 30.09 5.56 -8.90
N ASN A 294 29.11 4.72 -8.56
CA ASN A 294 29.22 3.36 -7.97
C ASN A 294 29.51 3.23 -6.47
N ASN A 295 28.55 3.58 -5.60
CA ASN A 295 28.44 2.88 -4.31
C ASN A 295 27.10 2.13 -4.24
N LYS A 296 27.14 0.83 -4.55
CA LYS A 296 26.05 -0.09 -4.18
C LYS A 296 25.89 -0.07 -2.65
N PRO A 297 24.65 -0.09 -2.12
CA PRO A 297 24.42 -0.17 -0.68
C PRO A 297 25.12 -1.40 -0.09
N SER A 298 25.52 -1.36 1.18
CA SER A 298 26.14 -2.52 1.84
C SER A 298 25.16 -3.70 1.90
N LEU A 299 25.66 -4.94 1.87
CA LEU A 299 24.82 -6.16 1.95
C LEU A 299 23.90 -6.13 3.18
N ARG A 300 24.39 -5.63 4.31
CA ARG A 300 23.59 -5.44 5.53
C ARG A 300 22.37 -4.55 5.31
N LEU A 301 22.53 -3.45 4.57
CA LEU A 301 21.43 -2.54 4.25
C LEU A 301 20.45 -3.21 3.28
N GLN A 302 20.96 -3.93 2.29
CA GLN A 302 20.15 -4.67 1.32
C GLN A 302 19.29 -5.76 2.01
N TYR A 303 19.86 -6.52 2.95
CA TYR A 303 19.10 -7.51 3.74
C TYR A 303 18.01 -6.87 4.58
N LYS A 304 18.33 -5.79 5.30
CA LYS A 304 17.32 -5.05 6.09
C LYS A 304 16.19 -4.51 5.23
N GLN A 305 16.50 -4.00 4.04
CA GLN A 305 15.49 -3.53 3.08
C GLN A 305 14.56 -4.68 2.65
N ILE A 306 15.10 -5.86 2.32
CA ILE A 306 14.29 -7.03 1.97
C ILE A 306 13.38 -7.45 3.13
N PHE A 307 13.92 -7.53 4.35
CA PHE A 307 13.14 -7.99 5.49
C PHE A 307 12.06 -6.99 5.89
N ASN A 308 12.34 -5.69 5.80
CA ASN A 308 11.35 -4.64 6.01
C ASN A 308 10.25 -4.69 4.94
N ARG A 309 10.62 -4.82 3.66
CA ARG A 309 9.67 -4.95 2.52
C ARG A 309 8.71 -6.13 2.73
N LEU A 310 9.22 -7.25 3.24
CA LEU A 310 8.44 -8.46 3.47
C LEU A 310 7.75 -8.52 4.85
N LYS A 311 7.83 -7.42 5.62
CA LYS A 311 7.33 -7.30 7.00
C LYS A 311 7.82 -8.41 7.93
N MET A 312 9.05 -8.89 7.73
CA MET A 312 9.63 -10.01 8.49
C MET A 312 10.41 -9.59 9.74
N THR A 313 10.75 -8.30 9.87
CA THR A 313 11.58 -7.71 10.95
C THR A 313 10.81 -6.80 11.92
N SER A 314 9.47 -6.72 11.81
CA SER A 314 8.63 -5.90 12.70
C SER A 314 8.62 -6.38 14.15
N VAL A 315 8.98 -7.64 14.38
CA VAL A 315 9.01 -8.29 15.70
C VAL A 315 10.45 -8.62 16.08
N ASP A 316 10.83 -8.27 17.30
CA ASP A 316 12.15 -8.62 17.83
C ASP A 316 12.35 -10.14 17.93
N PHE A 317 13.62 -10.56 17.94
CA PHE A 317 14.00 -11.96 17.92
C PHE A 317 13.43 -12.78 19.09
N ALA A 318 13.42 -12.21 20.31
CA ALA A 318 12.97 -12.94 21.50
C ALA A 318 11.46 -13.16 21.43
N THR A 319 10.70 -12.10 21.17
CA THR A 319 9.24 -12.18 21.02
C THR A 319 8.84 -13.14 19.90
N ARG A 320 9.52 -13.06 18.75
CA ARG A 320 9.24 -13.95 17.62
C ARG A 320 9.42 -15.42 17.99
N ARG A 321 10.55 -15.78 18.62
CA ARG A 321 10.80 -17.16 19.03
C ARG A 321 9.81 -17.64 20.09
N ASP A 322 9.51 -16.82 21.09
CA ASP A 322 8.52 -17.18 22.12
C ASP A 322 7.16 -17.51 21.51
N VAL A 323 6.68 -16.68 20.57
CA VAL A 323 5.40 -16.91 19.92
C VAL A 323 5.43 -18.16 19.03
N LEU A 324 6.50 -18.38 18.26
CA LEU A 324 6.63 -19.60 17.45
C LEU A 324 6.63 -20.87 18.33
N ARG A 325 7.26 -20.81 19.51
CA ARG A 325 7.25 -21.91 20.48
C ARG A 325 5.86 -22.19 21.03
N ASP A 326 5.14 -21.14 21.42
CA ASP A 326 3.78 -21.29 21.92
C ASP A 326 2.84 -21.81 20.82
N ILE A 327 2.99 -21.34 19.56
CA ILE A 327 2.25 -21.91 18.41
C ILE A 327 2.56 -23.39 18.25
N TYR A 328 3.83 -23.79 18.27
CA TYR A 328 4.23 -25.19 18.18
C TYR A 328 3.61 -26.02 19.31
N ARG A 329 3.64 -25.53 20.55
CA ARG A 329 3.08 -26.25 21.70
C ARG A 329 1.58 -26.47 21.53
N GLU A 330 0.82 -25.45 21.13
CA GLU A 330 -0.63 -25.57 20.90
C GLU A 330 -0.94 -26.59 19.80
N LEU A 331 -0.23 -26.54 18.67
CA LEU A 331 -0.49 -27.43 17.54
C LEU A 331 0.01 -28.86 17.77
N SER A 332 1.05 -29.04 18.59
CA SER A 332 1.58 -30.36 18.96
C SER A 332 0.69 -31.05 20.00
N GLU A 333 0.09 -30.30 20.93
CA GLU A 333 -0.81 -30.85 21.95
C GLU A 333 -2.21 -31.13 21.41
N ARG A 334 -2.70 -30.27 20.49
CA ARG A 334 -4.08 -30.28 19.96
C ARG A 334 -4.11 -30.13 18.43
N PRO A 335 -3.58 -31.11 17.67
CA PRO A 335 -3.55 -31.00 16.22
C PRO A 335 -4.95 -31.03 15.63
N ASN A 336 -5.24 -30.11 14.70
CA ASN A 336 -6.50 -30.08 13.94
C ASN A 336 -7.78 -29.81 14.77
N GLU A 337 -7.64 -29.29 16.00
CA GLU A 337 -8.79 -28.95 16.85
C GLU A 337 -9.22 -27.48 16.72
N ARG A 338 -8.29 -26.59 16.34
CA ARG A 338 -8.50 -25.14 16.34
C ARG A 338 -8.20 -24.55 14.98
N THR A 339 -8.96 -23.54 14.63
CA THR A 339 -8.67 -22.69 13.48
C THR A 339 -7.50 -21.75 13.80
N THR A 340 -6.91 -21.16 12.75
CA THR A 340 -5.83 -20.17 12.96
C THR A 340 -6.33 -18.98 13.78
N ASP A 341 -7.54 -18.46 13.51
CA ASP A 341 -8.04 -17.27 14.21
C ASP A 341 -8.29 -17.55 15.70
N GLU A 342 -8.91 -18.70 16.02
CA GLU A 342 -9.14 -19.13 17.41
C GLU A 342 -7.84 -19.31 18.19
N LEU A 343 -6.83 -19.95 17.57
CA LEU A 343 -5.53 -20.16 18.20
C LEU A 343 -4.84 -18.82 18.49
N LEU A 344 -4.81 -17.90 17.53
CA LEU A 344 -4.17 -16.60 17.70
C LEU A 344 -4.91 -15.74 18.74
N GLU A 345 -6.23 -15.81 18.79
CA GLU A 345 -7.04 -15.10 19.79
C GLU A 345 -6.80 -15.61 21.21
N GLU A 346 -6.70 -16.92 21.40
CA GLU A 346 -6.36 -17.48 22.70
C GLU A 346 -4.94 -17.12 23.15
N LEU A 347 -3.97 -17.18 22.23
CA LEU A 347 -2.61 -16.73 22.53
C LEU A 347 -2.59 -15.24 22.91
N CYS A 348 -3.36 -14.40 22.21
CA CYS A 348 -3.50 -12.98 22.55
C CYS A 348 -4.03 -12.80 23.98
N MET A 349 -5.16 -13.44 24.32
CA MET A 349 -5.74 -13.39 25.67
C MET A 349 -4.78 -13.91 26.74
N ARG A 350 -4.02 -14.98 26.43
CA ARG A 350 -3.04 -15.56 27.35
C ARG A 350 -1.87 -14.59 27.62
N TYR A 351 -1.37 -13.92 26.60
CA TYR A 351 -0.31 -12.93 26.76
C TYR A 351 -0.80 -11.70 27.52
N GLU A 352 -2.02 -11.22 27.25
CA GLU A 352 -2.65 -10.14 28.01
C GLU A 352 -2.77 -10.49 29.49
N ALA A 353 -3.21 -11.71 29.82
CA ALA A 353 -3.30 -12.18 31.20
C ALA A 353 -1.93 -12.27 31.91
N GLN A 354 -0.84 -12.46 31.16
CA GLN A 354 0.53 -12.47 31.65
C GLN A 354 1.17 -11.06 31.70
N GLY A 355 0.46 -10.02 31.26
CA GLY A 355 0.98 -8.66 31.15
C GLY A 355 1.95 -8.44 29.99
N LEU A 356 1.95 -9.35 28.99
CA LEU A 356 2.75 -9.24 27.78
C LEU A 356 1.91 -8.60 26.66
N ILE A 357 2.33 -7.44 26.16
CA ILE A 357 1.63 -6.73 25.09
C ILE A 357 2.01 -7.37 23.74
N ARG A 358 1.19 -8.30 23.26
CA ARG A 358 1.36 -8.98 21.95
C ARG A 358 0.03 -8.96 21.19
N SER A 359 -0.16 -7.97 20.31
CA SER A 359 -1.42 -7.80 19.58
C SER A 359 -1.71 -8.94 18.59
N LYS A 360 -2.98 -9.18 18.26
CA LYS A 360 -3.42 -10.15 17.25
C LYS A 360 -2.72 -9.93 15.90
N THR A 361 -2.44 -8.66 15.53
CA THR A 361 -1.66 -8.28 14.35
C THR A 361 -0.23 -8.81 14.39
N THR A 362 0.47 -8.64 15.51
CA THR A 362 1.84 -9.16 15.72
C THR A 362 1.86 -10.68 15.63
N LEU A 363 0.91 -11.35 16.29
CA LEU A 363 0.81 -12.81 16.24
C LEU A 363 0.53 -13.33 14.82
N ARG A 364 -0.32 -12.64 14.06
CA ARG A 364 -0.61 -12.94 12.65
C ARG A 364 0.62 -12.78 11.76
N GLN A 365 1.46 -11.76 11.99
CA GLN A 365 2.72 -11.59 11.26
C GLN A 365 3.68 -12.75 11.51
N ILE A 366 3.81 -13.20 12.76
CA ILE A 366 4.66 -14.35 13.12
C ILE A 366 4.10 -15.64 12.53
N TRP A 367 2.77 -15.83 12.57
CA TRP A 367 2.10 -16.94 11.91
C TRP A 367 2.41 -16.99 10.41
N GLN A 368 2.32 -15.85 9.71
CA GLN A 368 2.59 -15.78 8.28
C GLN A 368 4.01 -16.26 7.91
N MET A 369 4.98 -16.18 8.82
CA MET A 369 6.32 -16.72 8.59
C MET A 369 6.31 -18.24 8.44
N GLY A 370 5.66 -18.94 9.36
CA GLY A 370 5.47 -20.39 9.27
C GLY A 370 4.65 -20.77 8.05
N PHE A 371 3.60 -20.00 7.75
CA PHE A 371 2.73 -20.25 6.60
C PHE A 371 3.48 -20.19 5.26
N ARG A 372 4.26 -19.13 5.02
CA ARG A 372 5.07 -18.96 3.81
C ARG A 372 6.10 -20.08 3.62
N GLN A 373 6.56 -20.67 4.72
CA GLN A 373 7.52 -21.77 4.72
C GLN A 373 6.88 -23.15 4.82
N ARG A 374 5.55 -23.24 4.59
CA ARG A 374 4.81 -24.51 4.61
C ARG A 374 5.02 -25.27 5.93
N ALA A 375 5.02 -24.54 7.05
CA ALA A 375 5.14 -25.13 8.39
C ALA A 375 3.79 -25.64 8.93
N PHE A 376 2.69 -25.31 8.27
CA PHE A 376 1.33 -25.71 8.64
C PHE A 376 0.70 -26.58 7.55
N ASP A 377 -0.16 -27.48 7.99
CA ASP A 377 -0.99 -28.31 7.15
C ASP A 377 -2.47 -28.10 7.53
N TYR A 378 -3.31 -27.95 6.52
CA TYR A 378 -4.76 -27.72 6.61
C TYR A 378 -5.55 -28.92 6.07
N GLY A 379 -4.89 -30.06 5.85
CA GLY A 379 -5.44 -31.25 5.23
C GLY A 379 -5.80 -31.01 3.76
N ASP A 380 -6.89 -31.60 3.30
CA ASP A 380 -7.41 -31.42 1.94
C ASP A 380 -8.17 -30.09 1.75
N GLN A 381 -8.15 -29.21 2.76
CA GLN A 381 -8.87 -27.93 2.75
C GLN A 381 -7.93 -26.79 2.38
N VAL A 382 -8.46 -25.78 1.68
CA VAL A 382 -7.70 -24.58 1.33
C VAL A 382 -7.35 -23.83 2.62
N ALA A 383 -6.07 -23.52 2.80
CA ALA A 383 -5.59 -22.78 3.95
C ALA A 383 -6.38 -21.48 4.15
N SER A 384 -6.94 -21.31 5.34
CA SER A 384 -7.74 -20.16 5.73
C SER A 384 -7.67 -19.97 7.23
N VAL A 385 -7.93 -18.75 7.69
CA VAL A 385 -7.96 -18.44 9.12
C VAL A 385 -9.05 -19.20 9.88
N HIS A 386 -10.08 -19.68 9.18
CA HIS A 386 -11.22 -20.42 9.71
C HIS A 386 -11.13 -21.93 9.52
N VAL A 387 -10.01 -22.44 9.00
CA VAL A 387 -9.82 -23.88 8.79
C VAL A 387 -8.95 -24.44 9.92
N PRO A 388 -9.33 -25.59 10.50
CA PRO A 388 -8.51 -26.27 11.49
C PRO A 388 -7.10 -26.55 10.96
N VAL A 389 -6.11 -26.36 11.81
CA VAL A 389 -4.70 -26.40 11.41
C VAL A 389 -3.89 -27.35 12.28
N ARG A 390 -2.88 -27.98 11.66
CA ARG A 390 -1.89 -28.82 12.33
C ARG A 390 -0.48 -28.49 11.82
N LEU A 391 0.54 -29.04 12.48
CA LEU A 391 1.91 -28.96 12.00
C LEU A 391 2.06 -29.76 10.68
N ALA A 392 2.85 -29.23 9.75
CA ALA A 392 3.16 -29.93 8.51
C ALA A 392 4.04 -31.17 8.76
N ASP A 393 3.96 -32.14 7.85
CA ASP A 393 4.77 -33.35 7.90
C ASP A 393 6.28 -33.03 7.94
N GLY A 394 7.03 -33.84 8.71
CA GLY A 394 8.47 -33.66 8.91
C GLY A 394 8.84 -32.49 9.83
N ILE A 395 7.92 -32.09 10.72
CA ILE A 395 8.20 -31.21 11.87
C ILE A 395 8.05 -32.04 13.14
N ASP A 396 9.16 -32.62 13.60
CA ASP A 396 9.15 -33.57 14.73
C ASP A 396 9.53 -32.91 16.07
N SER A 397 9.96 -31.65 16.03
CA SER A 397 10.39 -30.92 17.22
C SER A 397 10.10 -29.43 17.12
N GLU A 398 10.07 -28.76 18.27
CA GLU A 398 9.98 -27.30 18.36
C GLU A 398 11.11 -26.62 17.56
N ALA A 399 12.31 -27.18 17.63
CA ALA A 399 13.47 -26.67 16.92
C ALA A 399 13.28 -26.75 15.40
N ASP A 400 12.68 -27.83 14.89
CA ASP A 400 12.38 -27.99 13.46
C ASP A 400 11.31 -27.01 13.01
N PHE A 401 10.28 -26.78 13.82
CA PHE A 401 9.24 -25.79 13.52
C PHE A 401 9.80 -24.38 13.41
N VAL A 402 10.58 -23.96 14.42
CA VAL A 402 11.20 -22.62 14.45
C VAL A 402 12.18 -22.47 13.28
N LYS A 403 13.04 -23.46 13.04
CA LYS A 403 13.97 -23.49 11.90
C LYS A 403 13.22 -23.35 10.58
N ARG A 404 12.14 -24.11 10.38
CA ARG A 404 11.33 -24.05 9.16
C ARG A 404 10.69 -22.68 8.97
N ALA A 405 10.08 -22.10 10.02
CA ALA A 405 9.49 -20.76 9.94
C ALA A 405 10.53 -19.66 9.66
N GLU A 406 11.70 -19.71 10.31
CA GLU A 406 12.75 -18.70 10.12
C GLU A 406 13.57 -18.88 8.83
N SER A 407 13.53 -20.06 8.19
CA SER A 407 14.20 -20.30 6.90
C SER A 407 13.75 -19.31 5.80
N GLY A 408 12.56 -18.72 5.95
CA GLY A 408 12.05 -17.68 5.07
C GLY A 408 12.95 -16.45 4.96
N PHE A 409 13.74 -16.12 5.99
CA PHE A 409 14.68 -14.99 5.92
C PHE A 409 15.79 -15.25 4.90
N VAL A 410 16.45 -16.41 4.98
CA VAL A 410 17.51 -16.76 4.04
C VAL A 410 16.96 -17.04 2.65
N PHE A 411 15.75 -17.63 2.56
CA PHE A 411 15.04 -17.79 1.28
C PHE A 411 14.76 -16.44 0.61
N ALA A 412 14.28 -15.44 1.35
CA ALA A 412 14.00 -14.11 0.82
C ALA A 412 15.25 -13.43 0.23
N VAL A 413 16.41 -13.64 0.84
CA VAL A 413 17.69 -13.10 0.35
C VAL A 413 18.12 -13.80 -0.95
N ILE A 414 17.99 -15.13 -1.02
CA ILE A 414 18.31 -15.91 -2.22
C ILE A 414 17.35 -15.60 -3.36
N ASN A 415 16.05 -15.51 -3.06
CA ASN A 415 15.01 -15.15 -4.03
C ASN A 415 15.20 -13.73 -4.59
N ALA A 416 15.79 -12.81 -3.80
CA ALA A 416 16.18 -11.48 -4.26
C ALA A 416 17.50 -11.45 -5.07
N GLY A 417 18.13 -12.60 -5.30
CA GLY A 417 19.37 -12.72 -6.07
C GLY A 417 20.61 -12.17 -5.35
N LEU A 418 20.55 -11.99 -4.04
CA LEU A 418 21.69 -11.49 -3.25
C LEU A 418 22.61 -12.61 -2.81
N GLU A 419 23.89 -12.29 -2.67
CA GLU A 419 24.85 -13.20 -2.05
C GLU A 419 24.51 -13.42 -0.57
N ILE A 420 24.82 -14.60 -0.05
CA ILE A 420 24.62 -14.96 1.37
C ILE A 420 25.91 -14.67 2.16
N ASP A 421 25.85 -13.65 3.00
CA ASP A 421 26.80 -13.40 4.07
C ASP A 421 26.20 -13.86 5.40
N LYS A 422 26.70 -14.99 5.89
CA LYS A 422 26.17 -15.61 7.12
C LYS A 422 26.40 -14.76 8.35
N HIS A 423 27.50 -14.01 8.43
CA HIS A 423 27.81 -13.19 9.59
C HIS A 423 26.88 -11.99 9.67
N GLU A 424 26.61 -11.33 8.55
CA GLU A 424 25.66 -10.22 8.52
C GLU A 424 24.22 -10.69 8.75
N LEU A 425 23.83 -11.87 8.25
CA LEU A 425 22.53 -12.45 8.54
C LEU A 425 22.37 -12.83 10.02
N ALA A 426 23.39 -13.45 10.62
CA ALA A 426 23.39 -13.77 12.04
C ALA A 426 23.31 -12.48 12.89
N ALA A 427 24.04 -11.43 12.52
CA ALA A 427 23.97 -10.12 13.17
C ALA A 427 22.58 -9.48 13.11
N ILE A 428 21.86 -9.64 12.00
CA ILE A 428 20.53 -9.03 11.81
C ILE A 428 19.45 -9.85 12.52
N LEU A 429 19.48 -11.18 12.35
CA LEU A 429 18.40 -12.05 12.79
C LEU A 429 18.51 -12.45 14.26
N LEU A 430 19.74 -12.62 14.75
CA LEU A 430 20.05 -13.18 16.07
C LEU A 430 20.72 -12.15 16.99
N ASN A 431 21.10 -10.99 16.45
CA ASN A 431 21.92 -9.98 17.14
C ASN A 431 23.29 -10.54 17.62
N ASP A 432 23.79 -11.58 16.94
CA ASP A 432 25.05 -12.26 17.24
C ASP A 432 25.71 -12.68 15.91
N ARG A 433 26.91 -12.15 15.62
CA ARG A 433 27.63 -12.37 14.36
C ARG A 433 28.25 -13.76 14.24
N ASP A 434 28.43 -14.45 15.36
CA ASP A 434 29.18 -15.70 15.41
C ASP A 434 28.26 -16.93 15.24
N GLN A 435 26.94 -16.74 15.28
CA GLN A 435 25.91 -17.77 15.09
C GLN A 435 25.70 -18.16 13.62
N VAL A 436 26.78 -18.30 12.87
CA VAL A 436 26.73 -18.67 11.45
C VAL A 436 26.24 -20.09 11.20
N ASP A 437 26.40 -20.99 12.19
CA ASP A 437 25.92 -22.37 12.13
C ASP A 437 24.39 -22.42 12.11
N TYR A 438 23.72 -21.51 12.81
CA TYR A 438 22.27 -21.38 12.73
C TYR A 438 21.82 -20.90 11.35
N ILE A 439 22.51 -19.92 10.77
CA ILE A 439 22.20 -19.48 9.39
C ILE A 439 22.45 -20.62 8.40
N GLN A 440 23.48 -21.44 8.62
CA GLN A 440 23.71 -22.63 7.80
C GLN A 440 22.58 -23.65 7.94
N SER A 441 22.07 -23.92 9.15
CA SER A 441 20.98 -24.87 9.32
C SER A 441 19.67 -24.42 8.67
N LEU A 442 19.41 -23.10 8.58
CA LEU A 442 18.30 -22.55 7.79
C LEU A 442 18.46 -22.81 6.29
N LEU A 443 19.69 -22.71 5.77
CA LEU A 443 20.00 -23.00 4.36
C LEU A 443 19.90 -24.51 4.07
N ASP A 444 20.35 -25.34 4.99
CA ASP A 444 20.27 -26.80 4.87
C ASP A 444 18.81 -27.25 4.82
N ASP A 445 17.93 -26.72 5.69
CA ASP A 445 16.49 -27.00 5.68
C ASP A 445 15.83 -26.63 4.33
N LEU A 446 16.19 -25.49 3.73
CA LEU A 446 15.70 -25.12 2.41
C LEU A 446 16.21 -26.05 1.30
N GLN A 447 17.47 -26.51 1.40
CA GLN A 447 18.07 -27.38 0.41
C GLN A 447 17.51 -28.81 0.49
N GLU A 448 17.32 -29.34 1.70
CA GLU A 448 16.67 -30.63 1.96
C GLU A 448 15.24 -30.66 1.41
N ARG A 449 14.51 -29.54 1.55
CA ARG A 449 13.16 -29.37 0.97
C ARG A 449 13.16 -29.06 -0.52
N GLY A 450 14.33 -29.01 -1.16
CA GLY A 450 14.46 -28.73 -2.59
C GLY A 450 13.92 -27.36 -2.98
N LEU A 451 14.03 -26.35 -2.09
CA LEU A 451 13.63 -24.95 -2.34
C LEU A 451 14.81 -24.08 -2.78
N ILE A 452 16.04 -24.52 -2.51
CA ILE A 452 17.29 -23.89 -2.98
C ILE A 452 18.29 -24.95 -3.44
N VAL A 453 19.25 -24.56 -4.25
CA VAL A 453 20.38 -25.38 -4.71
C VAL A 453 21.67 -24.59 -4.58
N TYR A 454 22.71 -25.23 -4.05
CA TYR A 454 24.06 -24.67 -4.01
C TYR A 454 24.85 -25.05 -5.27
N LYS A 455 25.15 -24.07 -6.14
CA LYS A 455 25.94 -24.22 -7.38
C LYS A 455 26.89 -23.03 -7.56
N ASP A 456 28.08 -23.26 -8.10
CA ASP A 456 29.07 -22.21 -8.39
C ASP A 456 29.39 -21.30 -7.19
N LYS A 457 29.47 -21.90 -6.01
CA LYS A 457 29.69 -21.23 -4.71
C LYS A 457 28.58 -20.25 -4.29
N ARG A 458 27.39 -20.34 -4.88
CA ARG A 458 26.22 -19.52 -4.54
C ARG A 458 24.97 -20.38 -4.34
N TYR A 459 24.06 -19.87 -3.51
CA TYR A 459 22.73 -20.45 -3.37
C TYR A 459 21.80 -19.83 -4.42
N THR A 460 20.98 -20.66 -5.06
CA THR A 460 20.04 -20.31 -6.14
C THR A 460 18.74 -21.10 -5.99
N LEU A 461 17.67 -20.75 -6.70
CA LEU A 461 16.42 -21.53 -6.69
C LEU A 461 16.52 -22.77 -7.62
N PRO A 462 15.91 -23.93 -7.26
CA PRO A 462 15.87 -25.13 -8.09
C PRO A 462 14.93 -24.93 -9.27
N GLY A 463 15.38 -25.39 -10.44
CA GLY A 463 14.68 -25.16 -11.70
C GLY A 463 15.12 -23.83 -12.32
N HIS A 464 15.98 -23.93 -13.33
CA HIS A 464 16.12 -22.88 -14.32
C HIS A 464 15.89 -23.51 -15.70
N SER A 465 14.65 -23.47 -16.21
CA SER A 465 14.34 -22.35 -17.10
C SER A 465 14.11 -21.17 -16.16
N ALA A 466 14.79 -20.04 -16.32
CA ALA A 466 14.87 -18.98 -15.30
C ALA A 466 13.52 -18.34 -14.91
N ILE A 467 12.41 -18.85 -15.44
CA ILE A 467 11.06 -18.35 -15.32
C ILE A 467 10.19 -19.52 -14.81
N PRO A 468 9.82 -19.52 -13.52
CA PRO A 468 9.26 -20.68 -12.82
C PRO A 468 7.85 -21.09 -13.24
N PHE A 469 7.15 -20.24 -14.00
CA PHE A 469 5.78 -20.45 -14.48
C PHE A 469 5.71 -20.67 -16.02
N ALA A 470 6.85 -20.93 -16.66
CA ALA A 470 6.94 -21.00 -18.13
C ALA A 470 6.10 -22.14 -18.74
N ASP A 471 5.85 -23.22 -18.00
CA ASP A 471 5.11 -24.40 -18.47
C ASP A 471 3.64 -24.41 -18.04
N GLU A 472 3.15 -23.34 -17.44
CA GLU A 472 1.78 -23.24 -16.94
C GLU A 472 0.77 -23.15 -18.10
N PRO A 473 -0.25 -24.03 -18.15
CA PRO A 473 -1.22 -24.07 -19.25
C PRO A 473 -1.92 -22.73 -19.49
N ALA A 474 -2.26 -22.02 -18.41
CA ALA A 474 -2.93 -20.71 -18.48
C ALA A 474 -2.04 -19.62 -19.11
N LEU A 475 -0.71 -19.80 -19.15
CA LEU A 475 0.25 -18.84 -19.68
C LEU A 475 0.82 -19.23 -21.04
N GLN A 476 0.45 -20.40 -21.57
CA GLN A 476 0.98 -20.93 -22.82
C GLN A 476 0.82 -19.92 -23.99
N LEU A 477 -0.31 -19.20 -24.03
CA LEU A 477 -0.57 -18.21 -25.08
C LEU A 477 0.35 -16.98 -24.94
N LEU A 478 0.50 -16.44 -23.74
CA LEU A 478 1.42 -15.32 -23.47
C LEU A 478 2.85 -15.71 -23.82
N ARG A 479 3.27 -16.91 -23.43
CA ARG A 479 4.58 -17.46 -23.76
C ARG A 479 4.78 -17.54 -25.27
N TYR A 480 3.80 -18.09 -26.00
CA TYR A 480 3.86 -18.15 -27.46
C TYR A 480 4.07 -16.76 -28.07
N ASP A 481 3.31 -15.75 -27.65
CA ASP A 481 3.46 -14.39 -28.15
C ASP A 481 4.85 -13.81 -27.84
N ILE A 482 5.35 -14.02 -26.62
CA ILE A 482 6.66 -13.54 -26.17
C ILE A 482 7.79 -14.26 -26.93
N GLU A 483 7.66 -15.55 -27.20
CA GLU A 483 8.67 -16.32 -27.92
C GLU A 483 8.75 -15.95 -29.41
N HIS A 484 7.62 -15.60 -30.02
CA HIS A 484 7.51 -15.36 -31.47
C HIS A 484 7.57 -13.89 -31.87
N VAL A 485 7.57 -12.96 -30.90
CA VAL A 485 7.67 -11.53 -31.22
C VAL A 485 9.05 -11.18 -31.78
N GLN A 486 9.07 -10.51 -32.93
CA GLN A 486 10.30 -9.99 -33.52
C GLN A 486 10.58 -8.58 -33.00
N LEU A 487 11.69 -8.43 -32.27
CA LEU A 487 12.18 -7.12 -31.84
C LEU A 487 12.86 -6.39 -33.00
N PRO A 488 12.63 -5.07 -33.17
CA PRO A 488 13.36 -4.29 -34.16
C PRO A 488 14.88 -4.35 -33.96
N ASP A 489 15.65 -4.44 -35.04
CA ASP A 489 17.13 -4.59 -34.98
C ASP A 489 17.84 -3.45 -34.24
N ASN A 490 17.26 -2.25 -34.27
CA ASN A 490 17.80 -1.05 -33.62
C ASN A 490 17.33 -0.87 -32.17
N LEU A 491 16.54 -1.79 -31.63
CA LEU A 491 16.04 -1.71 -30.26
C LEU A 491 17.13 -2.15 -29.27
N PRO A 492 17.53 -1.30 -28.29
CA PRO A 492 18.47 -1.71 -27.27
C PRO A 492 17.95 -2.92 -26.47
N ARG A 493 18.74 -3.98 -26.40
CA ARG A 493 18.42 -5.19 -25.63
C ARG A 493 18.90 -5.05 -24.19
N THR A 494 18.28 -4.13 -23.46
CA THR A 494 18.64 -3.84 -22.07
C THR A 494 17.41 -3.83 -21.18
N GLN A 495 17.61 -4.14 -19.90
CA GLN A 495 16.54 -4.07 -18.89
C GLN A 495 15.92 -2.67 -18.78
N GLU A 496 16.74 -1.62 -18.84
CA GLU A 496 16.26 -0.24 -18.84
C GLU A 496 15.29 0.02 -20.00
N LYS A 497 15.56 -0.60 -21.16
CA LYS A 497 14.68 -0.48 -22.31
C LYS A 497 13.36 -1.23 -22.10
N ALA A 498 13.40 -2.41 -21.48
CA ALA A 498 12.18 -3.14 -21.09
C ALA A 498 11.29 -2.28 -20.16
N ARG A 499 11.88 -1.68 -19.13
CA ARG A 499 11.19 -0.74 -18.22
C ARG A 499 10.61 0.47 -18.94
N SER A 500 11.39 1.09 -19.83
CA SER A 500 10.94 2.22 -20.64
C SER A 500 9.74 1.84 -21.52
N LEU A 501 9.78 0.67 -22.16
CA LEU A 501 8.68 0.18 -23.00
C LEU A 501 7.42 -0.11 -22.21
N ALA A 502 7.53 -0.71 -21.02
CA ALA A 502 6.39 -0.92 -20.13
C ALA A 502 5.75 0.40 -19.69
N LYS A 503 6.56 1.42 -19.35
CA LYS A 503 6.07 2.76 -19.02
C LYS A 503 5.36 3.41 -20.21
N THR A 504 5.91 3.30 -21.42
CA THR A 504 5.26 3.78 -22.65
C THR A 504 3.94 3.06 -22.89
N ALA A 505 3.91 1.74 -22.72
CA ALA A 505 2.73 0.92 -22.90
C ALA A 505 1.60 1.32 -21.94
N MET A 506 1.94 1.62 -20.68
CA MET A 506 1.00 2.09 -19.67
C MET A 506 0.31 3.40 -20.10
N LEU A 507 1.07 4.37 -20.59
CA LEU A 507 0.52 5.65 -21.07
C LEU A 507 -0.35 5.48 -22.34
N GLN A 508 0.01 4.53 -23.20
CA GLN A 508 -0.74 4.23 -24.43
C GLN A 508 -2.07 3.53 -24.15
N ARG A 509 -2.24 2.84 -23.02
CA ARG A 509 -3.40 1.99 -22.73
C ARG A 509 -4.75 2.70 -22.87
N SER A 510 -4.84 3.99 -22.54
CA SER A 510 -6.07 4.78 -22.64
C SER A 510 -6.34 5.36 -24.03
N GLN A 511 -5.35 5.33 -24.93
CA GLN A 511 -5.41 5.99 -26.24
C GLN A 511 -5.35 5.01 -27.41
N ASP A 512 -4.52 3.97 -27.31
CA ASP A 512 -4.29 2.97 -28.36
C ASP A 512 -3.90 1.61 -27.74
N PHE A 513 -4.88 0.70 -27.68
CA PHE A 513 -4.69 -0.65 -27.18
C PHE A 513 -3.68 -1.45 -28.00
N ALA A 514 -3.64 -1.28 -29.32
CA ALA A 514 -2.75 -2.06 -30.18
C ALA A 514 -1.29 -1.61 -30.00
N ALA A 515 -1.05 -0.31 -29.88
CA ALA A 515 0.28 0.22 -29.55
C ALA A 515 0.72 -0.19 -28.14
N SER A 516 -0.17 -0.09 -27.16
CA SER A 516 0.09 -0.52 -25.79
C SER A 516 0.42 -2.01 -25.70
N ALA A 517 -0.34 -2.87 -26.38
CA ALA A 517 -0.10 -4.31 -26.43
C ALA A 517 1.28 -4.63 -27.03
N ARG A 518 1.65 -3.99 -28.15
CA ARG A 518 2.99 -4.17 -28.77
C ARG A 518 4.12 -3.74 -27.83
N SER A 519 3.98 -2.58 -27.19
CA SER A 519 5.00 -2.06 -26.27
C SER A 519 5.19 -2.97 -25.05
N TYR A 520 4.09 -3.48 -24.46
CA TYR A 520 4.18 -4.47 -23.38
C TYR A 520 4.76 -5.80 -23.85
N LEU A 521 4.43 -6.27 -25.05
CA LEU A 521 4.98 -7.51 -25.60
C LEU A 521 6.50 -7.42 -25.79
N PHE A 522 6.99 -6.29 -26.31
CA PHE A 522 8.44 -6.05 -26.40
C PHE A 522 9.10 -5.96 -25.02
N ALA A 523 8.45 -5.32 -24.04
CA ALA A 523 8.93 -5.29 -22.67
C ALA A 523 9.01 -6.71 -22.06
N CYS A 524 7.98 -7.54 -22.29
CA CYS A 524 7.96 -8.93 -21.86
C CYS A 524 9.10 -9.71 -22.49
N ARG A 525 9.33 -9.60 -23.80
CA ARG A 525 10.44 -10.29 -24.48
C ARG A 525 11.80 -9.91 -23.92
N LEU A 526 12.07 -8.61 -23.80
CA LEU A 526 13.35 -8.14 -23.27
C LEU A 526 13.56 -8.57 -21.82
N GLN A 527 12.51 -8.52 -21.00
CA GLN A 527 12.59 -8.93 -19.60
C GLN A 527 12.69 -10.45 -19.47
N TRP A 528 12.02 -11.22 -20.34
CA TRP A 528 12.12 -12.68 -20.40
C TRP A 528 13.55 -13.10 -20.72
N ASP A 529 14.13 -12.53 -21.79
CA ASP A 529 15.52 -12.78 -22.19
C ASP A 529 16.51 -12.41 -21.06
N ALA A 530 16.29 -11.27 -20.39
CA ALA A 530 17.13 -10.81 -19.29
C ALA A 530 17.04 -11.71 -18.03
N VAL A 531 15.84 -12.22 -17.72
CA VAL A 531 15.63 -13.19 -16.64
C VAL A 531 16.27 -14.52 -17.00
N GLU A 532 16.10 -15.02 -18.22
CA GLU A 532 16.79 -16.24 -18.73
C GLU A 532 18.32 -16.13 -18.70
N ALA A 533 18.85 -14.96 -19.02
CA ALA A 533 20.28 -14.68 -18.98
C ALA A 533 20.83 -14.38 -17.57
N ASN A 534 19.97 -14.38 -16.52
CA ASN A 534 20.34 -14.00 -15.15
C ASN A 534 21.02 -12.62 -15.05
N GLU A 535 20.52 -11.64 -15.81
CA GLU A 535 21.08 -10.29 -15.79
C GLU A 535 20.87 -9.60 -14.42
N PRO A 536 21.88 -8.88 -13.88
CA PRO A 536 21.75 -8.20 -12.60
C PRO A 536 20.61 -7.17 -12.60
N GLY A 537 19.63 -7.38 -11.72
CA GLY A 537 18.45 -6.52 -11.59
C GLY A 537 17.22 -7.02 -12.34
N ALA A 538 17.34 -8.03 -13.23
CA ALA A 538 16.21 -8.66 -13.89
C ALA A 538 15.38 -9.48 -12.88
N SER A 539 14.16 -9.03 -12.61
CA SER A 539 13.26 -9.66 -11.66
C SER A 539 12.16 -10.44 -12.37
N VAL A 540 11.85 -11.62 -11.85
CA VAL A 540 10.66 -12.40 -12.20
C VAL A 540 9.38 -11.65 -11.82
N GLU A 541 9.41 -10.84 -10.76
CA GLU A 541 8.27 -9.99 -10.35
C GLU A 541 7.95 -8.94 -11.44
N ASP A 542 8.99 -8.31 -12.01
CA ASP A 542 8.84 -7.34 -13.11
C ASP A 542 8.31 -8.02 -14.38
N LEU A 543 8.81 -9.23 -14.67
CA LEU A 543 8.31 -10.04 -15.79
C LEU A 543 6.82 -10.39 -15.63
N ARG A 544 6.42 -10.89 -14.46
CA ARG A 544 5.01 -11.19 -14.16
C ARG A 544 4.13 -9.96 -14.31
N TRP A 545 4.60 -8.80 -13.85
CA TRP A 545 3.88 -7.54 -14.01
C TRP A 545 3.69 -7.15 -15.48
N TYR A 546 4.75 -7.26 -16.31
CA TYR A 546 4.66 -6.99 -17.74
C TYR A 546 3.70 -7.96 -18.44
N MET A 547 3.78 -9.25 -18.11
CA MET A 547 2.93 -10.28 -18.69
C MET A 547 1.45 -10.07 -18.35
N ALA A 548 1.13 -9.76 -17.09
CA ALA A 548 -0.24 -9.47 -16.68
C ALA A 548 -0.74 -8.17 -17.35
N SER A 549 0.11 -7.16 -17.47
CA SER A 549 -0.23 -5.92 -18.18
C SER A 549 -0.45 -6.12 -19.68
N TYR A 550 0.34 -6.99 -20.31
CA TYR A 550 0.17 -7.38 -21.70
C TYR A 550 -1.15 -8.12 -21.89
N ALA A 551 -1.42 -9.12 -21.04
CA ALA A 551 -2.64 -9.90 -21.05
C ALA A 551 -3.89 -9.01 -20.95
N SER A 552 -3.89 -8.02 -20.05
CA SER A 552 -5.05 -7.13 -19.88
C SER A 552 -5.33 -6.26 -21.11
N VAL A 553 -4.29 -5.69 -21.71
CA VAL A 553 -4.43 -4.84 -22.90
C VAL A 553 -4.80 -5.68 -24.12
N LYS A 554 -4.20 -6.87 -24.28
CA LYS A 554 -4.47 -7.75 -25.40
C LYS A 554 -5.90 -8.30 -25.37
N ALA A 555 -6.38 -8.66 -24.18
CA ALA A 555 -7.77 -9.01 -23.95
C ALA A 555 -8.73 -7.87 -24.33
N GLY A 556 -8.39 -6.62 -23.95
CA GLY A 556 -9.13 -5.42 -24.33
C GLY A 556 -9.11 -5.15 -25.84
N GLU A 557 -7.95 -5.26 -26.49
CA GLU A 557 -7.79 -5.08 -27.94
C GLU A 557 -8.71 -6.05 -28.71
N LEU A 558 -8.63 -7.34 -28.39
CA LEU A 558 -9.42 -8.38 -29.07
C LEU A 558 -10.92 -8.20 -28.82
N SER A 559 -11.34 -8.01 -27.57
CA SER A 559 -12.76 -7.95 -27.22
C SER A 559 -13.43 -6.63 -27.60
N GLN A 560 -12.77 -5.49 -27.42
CA GLN A 560 -13.38 -4.16 -27.60
C GLN A 560 -13.21 -3.62 -29.02
N ILE A 561 -12.06 -3.85 -29.65
CA ILE A 561 -11.75 -3.33 -30.99
C ILE A 561 -12.15 -4.34 -32.05
N HIS A 562 -11.60 -5.56 -31.95
CA HIS A 562 -11.78 -6.59 -32.98
C HIS A 562 -13.09 -7.38 -32.81
N ARG A 563 -13.75 -7.27 -31.66
CA ARG A 563 -14.95 -8.04 -31.27
C ARG A 563 -14.73 -9.56 -31.32
N ASP A 564 -13.49 -9.97 -31.09
CA ASP A 564 -13.09 -11.37 -31.04
C ASP A 564 -13.09 -11.86 -29.58
N TYR A 565 -14.29 -12.19 -29.10
CA TYR A 565 -14.50 -12.57 -27.70
C TYR A 565 -13.85 -13.91 -27.38
N ALA A 566 -13.97 -14.90 -28.28
CA ALA A 566 -13.43 -16.23 -28.08
C ALA A 566 -11.90 -16.23 -27.93
N ASN A 567 -11.18 -15.53 -28.80
CA ASN A 567 -9.72 -15.45 -28.70
C ASN A 567 -9.25 -14.46 -27.62
N SER A 568 -10.12 -13.55 -27.12
CA SER A 568 -9.78 -12.71 -25.98
C SER A 568 -9.79 -13.47 -24.64
N ARG A 569 -10.63 -14.51 -24.51
CA ARG A 569 -10.85 -15.25 -23.24
C ARG A 569 -9.56 -15.81 -22.62
N PRO A 570 -8.65 -16.47 -23.37
CA PRO A 570 -7.40 -16.96 -22.80
C PRO A 570 -6.52 -15.86 -22.19
N TYR A 571 -6.53 -14.64 -22.72
CA TYR A 571 -5.76 -13.52 -22.16
C TYR A 571 -6.37 -13.00 -20.85
N TYR A 572 -7.70 -13.03 -20.71
CA TYR A 572 -8.35 -12.77 -19.41
C TYR A 572 -7.92 -13.81 -18.37
N LEU A 573 -7.96 -15.10 -18.74
CA LEU A 573 -7.52 -16.18 -17.84
C LEU A 573 -6.03 -16.06 -17.48
N ALA A 574 -5.17 -15.77 -18.44
CA ALA A 574 -3.75 -15.56 -18.18
C ALA A 574 -3.49 -14.37 -17.24
N PHE A 575 -4.28 -13.30 -17.35
CA PHE A 575 -4.26 -12.19 -16.40
C PHE A 575 -4.65 -12.66 -14.99
N PHE A 576 -5.76 -13.37 -14.83
CA PHE A 576 -6.21 -13.85 -13.52
C PHE A 576 -5.28 -14.90 -12.93
N TYR A 577 -4.60 -15.70 -13.75
CA TYR A 577 -3.57 -16.64 -13.28
C TYR A 577 -2.41 -15.90 -12.62
N LEU A 578 -1.92 -14.83 -13.27
CA LEU A 578 -0.77 -14.08 -12.79
C LEU A 578 -1.10 -13.25 -11.54
N VAL A 579 -2.34 -12.74 -11.45
CA VAL A 579 -2.82 -11.83 -10.40
C VAL A 579 -3.61 -12.62 -9.36
N GLN A 580 -2.90 -13.24 -8.42
CA GLN A 580 -3.48 -14.05 -7.32
C GLN A 580 -3.61 -13.24 -6.03
N GLU A 581 -4.63 -13.54 -5.24
CA GLU A 581 -4.78 -12.97 -3.89
C GLU A 581 -3.55 -13.33 -3.04
N ASP A 582 -3.12 -12.42 -2.16
CA ASP A 582 -1.90 -12.53 -1.34
C ASP A 582 -0.55 -12.51 -2.11
N ASP A 583 -0.56 -12.24 -3.41
CA ASP A 583 0.66 -12.02 -4.21
C ASP A 583 1.06 -10.52 -4.28
N PRO A 584 2.35 -10.14 -4.26
CA PRO A 584 2.77 -8.74 -4.43
C PRO A 584 2.27 -8.05 -5.71
N LEU A 585 1.99 -8.82 -6.78
CA LEU A 585 1.42 -8.29 -8.01
C LEU A 585 -0.06 -7.91 -7.85
N TRP A 586 -0.77 -8.51 -6.89
CA TRP A 586 -2.16 -8.22 -6.58
C TRP A 586 -2.40 -6.74 -6.32
N SER A 587 -1.64 -6.16 -5.39
CA SER A 587 -1.80 -4.75 -5.02
C SER A 587 -1.53 -3.82 -6.19
N ARG A 588 -0.50 -4.12 -7.00
CA ARG A 588 -0.15 -3.31 -8.19
C ARG A 588 -1.20 -3.36 -9.30
N MET A 589 -2.01 -4.41 -9.36
CA MET A 589 -2.96 -4.66 -10.45
C MET A 589 -4.42 -4.60 -10.01
N ARG A 590 -4.67 -4.27 -8.73
CA ARG A 590 -5.97 -4.31 -8.07
C ARG A 590 -7.06 -3.53 -8.81
N GLY A 591 -6.75 -2.30 -9.24
CA GLY A 591 -7.67 -1.45 -10.00
C GLY A 591 -8.12 -2.03 -11.34
N LEU A 592 -7.42 -3.04 -11.88
CA LEU A 592 -7.80 -3.74 -13.11
C LEU A 592 -8.62 -5.01 -12.88
N ILE A 593 -8.65 -5.57 -11.66
CA ILE A 593 -9.25 -6.88 -11.40
C ILE A 593 -10.76 -6.87 -11.66
N ASN A 594 -11.49 -5.93 -11.05
CA ASN A 594 -12.94 -5.81 -11.22
C ASN A 594 -13.33 -5.45 -12.66
N PRO A 595 -12.71 -4.45 -13.32
CA PRO A 595 -12.96 -4.19 -14.74
C PRO A 595 -12.72 -5.42 -15.62
N MET A 596 -11.59 -6.11 -15.43
CA MET A 596 -11.27 -7.32 -16.20
C MET A 596 -12.31 -8.42 -16.00
N LEU A 597 -12.78 -8.62 -14.77
CA LEU A 597 -13.77 -9.63 -14.43
C LEU A 597 -15.16 -9.28 -15.00
N SER A 598 -15.56 -8.02 -14.91
CA SER A 598 -16.78 -7.52 -15.53
C SER A 598 -16.77 -7.73 -17.03
N TYR A 599 -15.68 -7.33 -17.72
CA TYR A 599 -15.55 -7.53 -19.16
C TYR A 599 -15.51 -9.00 -19.55
N TYR A 600 -14.80 -9.84 -18.77
CA TYR A 600 -14.73 -11.27 -19.00
C TYR A 600 -16.14 -11.87 -19.12
N TRP A 601 -17.02 -11.65 -18.14
CA TRP A 601 -18.38 -12.18 -18.20
C TRP A 601 -19.32 -11.42 -19.15
N VAL A 602 -19.24 -10.10 -19.23
CA VAL A 602 -20.07 -9.28 -20.15
C VAL A 602 -19.83 -9.65 -21.62
N ASN A 603 -18.62 -10.06 -21.97
CA ASN A 603 -18.32 -10.50 -23.33
C ASN A 603 -19.14 -11.72 -23.76
N ALA A 604 -19.68 -12.52 -22.83
CA ALA A 604 -20.60 -13.62 -23.16
C ALA A 604 -21.92 -13.12 -23.80
N TRP A 605 -22.50 -12.01 -23.30
CA TRP A 605 -23.67 -11.39 -23.95
C TRP A 605 -23.33 -10.91 -25.35
N ARG A 606 -22.15 -10.31 -25.51
CA ARG A 606 -21.72 -9.73 -26.79
C ARG A 606 -21.42 -10.82 -27.82
N GLU A 607 -20.81 -11.93 -27.40
CA GLU A 607 -20.54 -13.10 -28.22
C GLU A 607 -21.85 -13.72 -28.77
N LEU A 608 -22.91 -13.73 -27.96
CA LEU A 608 -24.23 -14.23 -28.34
C LEU A 608 -25.14 -13.19 -29.01
N GLY A 609 -24.67 -11.95 -29.23
CA GLY A 609 -25.45 -10.87 -29.84
C GLY A 609 -26.58 -10.30 -28.96
N LEU A 610 -26.54 -10.52 -27.64
CA LEU A 610 -27.56 -10.09 -26.68
C LEU A 610 -27.33 -8.65 -26.17
N THR A 611 -27.13 -7.70 -27.08
CA THR A 611 -26.69 -6.33 -26.72
C THR A 611 -27.73 -5.51 -25.95
N ALA A 612 -29.03 -5.77 -26.13
CA ALA A 612 -30.10 -5.01 -25.48
C ALA A 612 -30.27 -5.35 -23.99
N ALA A 613 -29.80 -6.52 -23.56
CA ALA A 613 -29.85 -7.00 -22.17
C ALA A 613 -28.47 -6.99 -21.49
N ASN A 614 -27.49 -6.32 -22.11
CA ASN A 614 -26.11 -6.35 -21.64
C ASN A 614 -25.94 -5.51 -20.36
N PRO A 615 -25.32 -6.05 -19.28
CA PRO A 615 -25.04 -5.29 -18.07
C PRO A 615 -24.20 -4.03 -18.34
N SER A 616 -24.52 -2.96 -17.62
CA SER A 616 -23.80 -1.70 -17.71
C SER A 616 -22.52 -1.76 -16.88
N LEU A 617 -21.37 -1.73 -17.56
CA LEU A 617 -20.04 -1.85 -16.96
C LEU A 617 -19.67 -0.71 -15.99
N SER A 618 -20.39 0.41 -16.03
CA SER A 618 -20.17 1.54 -15.11
C SER A 618 -21.01 1.48 -13.83
N THR A 619 -22.02 0.61 -13.78
CA THR A 619 -23.01 0.61 -12.70
C THR A 619 -23.29 -0.77 -12.11
N THR A 620 -22.78 -1.84 -12.73
CA THR A 620 -23.04 -3.22 -12.33
C THR A 620 -21.75 -3.87 -11.86
N THR A 621 -21.76 -4.39 -10.65
CA THR A 621 -20.62 -5.09 -10.05
C THR A 621 -20.39 -6.46 -10.69
N PRO A 622 -19.19 -7.06 -10.61
CA PRO A 622 -18.95 -8.42 -11.09
C PRO A 622 -19.91 -9.45 -10.49
N ALA A 623 -20.24 -9.31 -9.19
CA ALA A 623 -21.21 -10.18 -8.51
C ALA A 623 -22.61 -10.11 -9.12
N GLU A 624 -23.09 -8.90 -9.43
CA GLU A 624 -24.39 -8.71 -10.09
C GLU A 624 -24.37 -9.19 -11.55
N ILE A 625 -23.25 -9.02 -12.26
CA ILE A 625 -23.06 -9.57 -13.61
C ILE A 625 -23.15 -11.09 -13.56
N ALA A 626 -22.46 -11.74 -12.61
CA ALA A 626 -22.50 -13.18 -12.43
C ALA A 626 -23.92 -13.69 -12.17
N VAL A 627 -24.66 -13.07 -11.26
CA VAL A 627 -26.07 -13.41 -10.99
C VAL A 627 -26.92 -13.21 -12.25
N SER A 628 -26.79 -12.06 -12.91
CA SER A 628 -27.56 -11.76 -14.12
C SER A 628 -27.26 -12.72 -15.28
N ALA A 629 -26.03 -13.23 -15.40
CA ALA A 629 -25.65 -14.20 -16.41
C ALA A 629 -26.21 -15.59 -16.07
N ALA A 630 -26.05 -16.02 -14.82
CA ALA A 630 -26.47 -17.33 -14.35
C ALA A 630 -27.99 -17.53 -14.41
N THR A 631 -28.76 -16.46 -14.18
CA THR A 631 -30.22 -16.52 -14.10
C THR A 631 -30.91 -15.96 -15.35
N HIS A 632 -30.18 -15.77 -16.45
CA HIS A 632 -30.73 -15.19 -17.67
C HIS A 632 -31.73 -16.13 -18.34
N GLU A 633 -32.73 -15.58 -19.05
CA GLU A 633 -33.73 -16.38 -19.78
C GLU A 633 -33.12 -17.16 -20.96
N ASN A 634 -31.96 -16.73 -21.43
CA ASN A 634 -31.26 -17.36 -22.55
C ASN A 634 -30.32 -18.46 -22.03
N GLN A 635 -30.69 -19.71 -22.29
CA GLN A 635 -29.95 -20.88 -21.81
C GLN A 635 -28.51 -20.97 -22.36
N GLU A 636 -28.25 -20.47 -23.57
CA GLU A 636 -26.90 -20.49 -24.15
C GLU A 636 -25.97 -19.51 -23.44
N LEU A 637 -26.50 -18.37 -22.96
CA LEU A 637 -25.74 -17.45 -22.12
C LEU A 637 -25.40 -18.07 -20.77
N CYS A 638 -26.36 -18.73 -20.11
CA CYS A 638 -26.10 -19.42 -18.84
C CYS A 638 -25.01 -20.49 -18.99
N LYS A 639 -25.07 -21.30 -20.06
CA LYS A 639 -24.06 -22.34 -20.36
C LYS A 639 -22.67 -21.74 -20.63
N LEU A 640 -22.63 -20.66 -21.42
CA LEU A 640 -21.37 -19.98 -21.73
C LEU A 640 -20.76 -19.36 -20.48
N TRP A 641 -21.56 -18.66 -19.68
CA TRP A 641 -21.12 -18.12 -18.39
C TRP A 641 -20.63 -19.21 -17.44
N PHE A 642 -21.33 -20.35 -17.34
CA PHE A 642 -20.91 -21.48 -16.52
C PHE A 642 -19.53 -21.99 -16.94
N THR A 643 -19.34 -22.24 -18.24
CA THR A 643 -18.05 -22.69 -18.81
C THR A 643 -16.93 -21.69 -18.53
N MET A 644 -17.20 -20.40 -18.74
CA MET A 644 -16.23 -19.34 -18.48
C MET A 644 -15.86 -19.23 -17.00
N THR A 645 -16.83 -19.44 -16.11
CA THR A 645 -16.66 -19.35 -14.66
C THR A 645 -15.92 -20.56 -14.11
N GLN A 646 -16.16 -21.75 -14.67
CA GLN A 646 -15.41 -22.96 -14.36
C GLN A 646 -13.93 -22.82 -14.77
N ASN A 647 -13.65 -22.31 -15.97
CA ASN A 647 -12.26 -22.02 -16.38
C ASN A 647 -11.58 -20.99 -15.47
N LEU A 648 -12.34 -20.02 -14.94
CA LEU A 648 -11.82 -19.06 -13.97
C LEU A 648 -11.56 -19.71 -12.61
N ALA A 649 -12.38 -20.67 -12.19
CA ALA A 649 -12.20 -21.44 -10.96
C ALA A 649 -10.88 -22.21 -10.96
N GLU A 650 -10.54 -22.85 -12.08
CA GLU A 650 -9.28 -23.58 -12.27
C GLU A 650 -8.05 -22.67 -12.15
N VAL A 651 -8.19 -21.41 -12.56
CA VAL A 651 -7.09 -20.47 -12.71
C VAL A 651 -6.91 -19.56 -11.48
N ASN A 652 -8.01 -19.13 -10.86
CA ASN A 652 -8.00 -18.22 -9.72
C ASN A 652 -9.20 -18.49 -8.79
N PRO A 653 -9.12 -19.56 -7.97
CA PRO A 653 -10.21 -19.96 -7.08
C PRO A 653 -10.46 -18.94 -5.96
N GLY A 654 -9.43 -18.20 -5.53
CA GLY A 654 -9.56 -17.15 -4.50
C GLY A 654 -10.44 -15.99 -4.96
N LEU A 655 -10.18 -15.46 -6.16
CA LEU A 655 -10.99 -14.41 -6.76
C LEU A 655 -12.46 -14.84 -6.90
N LEU A 656 -12.69 -16.07 -7.35
CA LEU A 656 -14.05 -16.57 -7.55
C LEU A 656 -14.79 -16.79 -6.22
N ARG A 657 -14.09 -17.26 -5.17
CA ARG A 657 -14.64 -17.35 -3.81
C ARG A 657 -15.03 -15.97 -3.28
N ARG A 658 -14.23 -14.93 -3.56
CA ARG A 658 -14.59 -13.55 -3.20
C ARG A 658 -15.89 -13.11 -3.88
N VAL A 659 -16.07 -13.45 -5.16
CA VAL A 659 -17.32 -13.14 -5.87
C VAL A 659 -18.51 -13.87 -5.24
N ALA A 660 -18.37 -15.16 -4.92
CA ALA A 660 -19.43 -15.91 -4.23
C ALA A 660 -19.82 -15.27 -2.90
N ASN A 661 -18.82 -14.90 -2.08
CA ASN A 661 -19.05 -14.18 -0.83
C ASN A 661 -19.77 -12.84 -1.07
N GLN A 662 -19.34 -12.06 -2.06
CA GLN A 662 -19.99 -10.80 -2.40
C GLN A 662 -21.46 -10.99 -2.82
N ILE A 663 -21.77 -12.05 -3.57
CA ILE A 663 -23.16 -12.38 -3.95
C ILE A 663 -24.00 -12.67 -2.71
N ARG A 664 -23.48 -13.46 -1.75
CA ARG A 664 -24.15 -13.76 -0.48
C ARG A 664 -24.41 -12.49 0.34
N LEU A 665 -23.44 -11.58 0.37
CA LEU A 665 -23.51 -10.33 1.12
C LEU A 665 -24.46 -9.30 0.50
N ASN A 666 -24.49 -9.18 -0.83
CA ASN A 666 -25.29 -8.18 -1.53
C ASN A 666 -26.80 -8.38 -1.33
N ARG A 667 -27.29 -9.62 -1.26
CA ARG A 667 -28.70 -9.97 -1.02
C ARG A 667 -28.87 -11.33 -0.34
N SER A 668 -28.56 -11.38 0.95
CA SER A 668 -28.75 -12.57 1.81
C SER A 668 -30.16 -13.16 1.74
N ASP A 669 -31.15 -12.31 1.48
CA ASP A 669 -32.57 -12.67 1.53
C ASP A 669 -33.10 -13.18 0.17
N SER A 670 -32.28 -13.17 -0.89
CA SER A 670 -32.68 -13.63 -2.21
C SER A 670 -32.27 -15.10 -2.44
N PRO A 671 -33.24 -16.03 -2.55
CA PRO A 671 -32.94 -17.45 -2.82
C PRO A 671 -32.14 -17.65 -4.11
N VAL A 672 -32.37 -16.78 -5.10
CA VAL A 672 -31.70 -16.81 -6.40
C VAL A 672 -30.23 -16.43 -6.28
N HIS A 673 -29.89 -15.41 -5.48
CA HIS A 673 -28.48 -15.03 -5.26
C HIS A 673 -27.73 -16.12 -4.50
N MET A 674 -28.37 -16.71 -3.49
CA MET A 674 -27.80 -17.85 -2.76
C MET A 674 -27.55 -19.06 -3.66
N GLN A 675 -28.49 -19.40 -4.54
CA GLN A 675 -28.31 -20.50 -5.51
C GLN A 675 -27.13 -20.24 -6.46
N VAL A 676 -26.94 -19.01 -6.93
CA VAL A 676 -25.79 -18.67 -7.79
C VAL A 676 -24.48 -18.73 -7.01
N ALA A 677 -24.45 -18.23 -5.77
CA ALA A 677 -23.27 -18.32 -4.91
C ALA A 677 -22.91 -19.79 -4.60
N ASP A 678 -23.90 -20.63 -4.29
CA ASP A 678 -23.72 -22.07 -4.05
C ASP A 678 -23.23 -22.77 -5.33
N ALA A 679 -23.76 -22.42 -6.51
CA ALA A 679 -23.30 -22.96 -7.78
C ALA A 679 -21.83 -22.60 -8.05
N ILE A 680 -21.42 -21.36 -7.76
CA ILE A 680 -20.02 -20.93 -7.87
C ILE A 680 -19.15 -21.69 -6.87
N GLU A 681 -19.60 -21.88 -5.62
CA GLU A 681 -18.87 -22.66 -4.63
C GLU A 681 -18.73 -24.13 -5.03
N GLN A 682 -19.73 -24.74 -5.66
CA GLN A 682 -19.62 -26.09 -6.20
C GLN A 682 -18.56 -26.18 -7.30
N MET A 683 -18.42 -25.15 -8.16
CA MET A 683 -17.35 -25.11 -9.17
C MET A 683 -15.95 -25.05 -8.56
N LEU A 684 -15.81 -24.61 -7.30
CA LEU A 684 -14.55 -24.55 -6.57
C LEU A 684 -14.18 -25.87 -5.85
N MET A 685 -15.09 -26.86 -5.82
CA MET A 685 -14.88 -28.17 -5.18
C MET A 685 -14.43 -29.26 -6.16
N VAL A 686 -14.35 -28.93 -7.45
CA VAL A 686 -13.92 -29.80 -8.56
C VAL A 686 -12.50 -29.42 -8.93
#